data_AF-A0ABD0VIE4-F1
#
_entry.id   AF-A0ABD0VIE4-F1
#
_cell.length_a   1.000
_cell.length_b   1.000
_cell.length_c   1.000
_cell.angle_alpha   90.00
_cell.angle_beta   90.00
_cell.angle_gamma   90.00
#
_symmetry.space_group_name_H-M   'P 1'
#
loop_
_entity.id
_entity.type
_entity.pdbx_description
1 polymer ?
#
loop_
_entity_poly.entity_id
_entity_poly.type
_entity_poly.pdbx_seq_one_letter_code
_entity_poly.pdbx_strand_id
1 'polypeptide(L)'
;MEQPAGGKESKAMEARLDLDGNPIRPITICMIGAGGFIGSHLCEMLMTETPHTVLAVDVYNDKIKHLMEQPAGGQPHPWVGRIQFHRLNIKNDSRLEGLIKMSNLTINLAAICTPADYNTRPLATIYSNVIDALPVIRYCSENDKRLIHFSTCEVYGKTIGSFHPKDHPLRKEPEFYVLKEDTSPCILGPIEKQRWSYACAKQLAERLIYAEGAENGLEFTIVRPFNWIGPRMDFIPGVDGPSEGVPRVLACFSNNLLRREPLKLVDGGQSLRTFLYIKDAIQAVLLMIENPDRANGHIFNVGNPNNEVTVKQLAEIMTEVYYSKVSGEPPLEVPTIDVSSEEFYGEGYDDSDRRIPDMTIINRQLGWNPKTSLHDLLESTLTYQRKTYAKAIKRMMAKPTATSVGHIHYILSSQSIRSRSDPKPPSDCFLHRVRLHSSKPRTAFVRSISRKEAASIHLRSIHDAWARPPPGAMLPLPTPGKLAPACPVSHERTRDPDFGETALFHSFLLLPRPFPSSGNQPSARPAPPSPNPVNLAQTSASRLAPLRTRGLSNPLKPANSASGYGTRRIFLDFGEEESVKVQNLIRKDSKAMEARLDLDGNPIRPITICMIWAGGFIGSHLCEKLMTETPHTVLAVDIYNDKIKHLMELPARGQPHPWVGRIQFHRLNIKNDSSLEGLIIHDSKLEGLIKMSDLTINLETICTPADYITRPLDTIYSNFIDALPVVRYCSKNDKRLIHLSTCEVYGKTIGSFLPKDHPLRKEPEFYVLKEDASPCILGPVQKHRWSSARAHILTERLIYKEGAENGLKFTIVRPFNWIGPRMDYIPGVDGPSEGVPRVLACFSNNLLRREPLKLVDGGQSLRTFLYIKDAIEAVLLMIENPDRANGHIFNVGNPNNEVTVKQFAEIMTEVYSKVSGEPPLEVPTIDVSSEEFYGEGYDDSDRRIPDMTIINRQLGWNPKTSLHDLLESTLTYQRKTYAKDIKRIMSKPTATS
;
A
#
# COMPACT_ATOMS: atom_id res chain seq x y z
N MET A 1 -6.91 67.10 35.58
CA MET A 1 -8.35 66.88 35.78
C MET A 1 -8.92 66.74 34.38
N GLU A 2 -9.50 65.63 33.94
CA GLU A 2 -9.84 64.36 34.62
C GLU A 2 -9.50 63.15 33.74
N GLN A 3 -9.45 61.95 34.31
CA GLN A 3 -9.36 60.70 33.55
C GLN A 3 -10.78 60.28 33.09
N PRO A 4 -10.97 59.77 31.86
CA PRO A 4 -12.19 59.03 31.55
C PRO A 4 -12.15 57.68 32.27
N ALA A 5 -13.16 57.40 33.09
CA ALA A 5 -13.23 56.19 33.91
C ALA A 5 -13.28 54.91 33.06
N GLY A 6 -12.58 53.87 33.51
CA GLY A 6 -12.50 52.59 32.83
C GLY A 6 -13.79 51.77 32.95
N GLY A 7 -14.61 51.78 31.90
CA GLY A 7 -15.63 50.75 31.68
C GLY A 7 -14.97 49.48 31.10
N LYS A 8 -14.56 48.53 31.97
CA LYS A 8 -14.33 47.16 31.53
C LYS A 8 -15.68 46.46 31.33
N GLU A 9 -16.30 46.69 30.17
CA GLU A 9 -17.32 45.76 29.68
C GLU A 9 -16.64 44.42 29.41
N SER A 10 -16.77 43.48 30.34
CA SER A 10 -16.54 42.08 30.04
C SER A 10 -17.66 41.63 29.11
N LYS A 11 -17.44 41.77 27.79
CA LYS A 11 -18.23 41.01 26.81
C LYS A 11 -18.09 39.54 27.20
N ALA A 12 -19.17 38.98 27.74
CA ALA A 12 -19.33 37.54 27.84
C ALA A 12 -19.17 37.03 26.41
N MET A 13 -18.11 36.26 26.16
CA MET A 13 -17.85 35.73 24.84
C MET A 13 -19.00 34.76 24.54
N GLU A 14 -19.87 35.11 23.59
CA GLU A 14 -21.02 34.28 23.24
C GLU A 14 -20.54 32.86 22.96
N ALA A 15 -21.25 31.87 23.51
CA ALA A 15 -20.85 30.48 23.38
C ALA A 15 -20.82 30.12 21.89
N ARG A 16 -19.64 29.75 21.37
CA ARG A 16 -19.47 29.34 19.98
C ARG A 16 -20.34 28.10 19.75
N LEU A 17 -21.23 28.17 18.77
CA LEU A 17 -22.17 27.09 18.44
C LEU A 17 -21.73 26.32 17.20
N ASP A 18 -22.08 25.03 17.16
CA ASP A 18 -21.97 24.19 15.96
C ASP A 18 -23.12 24.46 14.96
N LEU A 19 -23.15 23.74 13.84
CA LEU A 19 -24.18 23.87 12.79
C LEU A 19 -25.55 23.33 13.20
N ASP A 20 -25.64 22.62 14.33
CA ASP A 20 -26.86 22.11 14.94
C ASP A 20 -27.34 22.99 16.11
N GLY A 21 -26.57 24.04 16.44
CA GLY A 21 -26.88 25.02 17.48
C GLY A 21 -26.40 24.62 18.88
N ASN A 22 -25.62 23.55 19.03
CA ASN A 22 -25.09 23.11 20.33
C ASN A 22 -23.80 23.89 20.68
N PRO A 23 -23.52 24.11 21.98
CA PRO A 23 -22.29 24.77 22.40
C PRO A 23 -21.05 23.90 22.19
N ILE A 24 -20.10 24.40 21.40
CA ILE A 24 -18.83 23.74 21.10
C ILE A 24 -17.98 23.66 22.37
N ARG A 25 -17.66 22.43 22.78
CA ARG A 25 -16.80 22.17 23.93
C ARG A 25 -15.32 22.27 23.54
N PRO A 26 -14.46 22.87 24.37
CA PRO A 26 -13.02 22.77 24.19
C PRO A 26 -12.57 21.30 24.21
N ILE A 27 -11.64 20.93 23.33
CA ILE A 27 -11.09 19.57 23.22
C ILE A 27 -9.58 19.64 23.01
N THR A 28 -8.90 18.54 23.33
CA THR A 28 -7.48 18.32 23.02
C THR A 28 -7.34 17.56 21.70
N ILE A 29 -6.53 18.07 20.79
CA ILE A 29 -6.32 17.55 19.44
C ILE A 29 -4.87 17.05 19.30
N CYS A 30 -4.67 15.77 19.04
CA CYS A 30 -3.37 15.22 18.63
C CYS A 30 -3.20 15.43 17.12
N MET A 31 -2.42 16.45 16.72
CA MET A 31 -2.20 16.77 15.32
C MET A 31 -0.84 16.24 14.87
N ILE A 32 -0.87 15.16 14.09
CA ILE A 32 0.32 14.47 13.56
C ILE A 32 0.64 15.06 12.19
N GLY A 33 1.88 15.52 11.97
CA GLY A 33 2.25 16.33 10.80
C GLY A 33 1.93 17.82 10.96
N ALA A 34 1.83 18.30 12.22
CA ALA A 34 1.46 19.68 12.53
C ALA A 34 2.46 20.74 12.04
N GLY A 35 3.73 20.39 11.86
CA GLY A 35 4.77 21.25 11.29
C GLY A 35 4.74 21.33 9.77
N GLY A 36 3.87 20.57 9.11
CA GLY A 36 3.65 20.60 7.67
C GLY A 36 2.94 21.87 7.17
N PHE A 37 2.74 21.94 5.84
CA PHE A 37 2.00 23.04 5.21
C PHE A 37 0.59 23.18 5.82
N ILE A 38 -0.26 22.16 5.65
CA ILE A 38 -1.64 22.17 6.15
C ILE A 38 -1.67 22.32 7.68
N GLY A 39 -0.84 21.56 8.40
CA GLY A 39 -0.75 21.60 9.86
C GLY A 39 -0.47 23.01 10.40
N SER A 40 0.41 23.77 9.75
CA SER A 40 0.72 25.14 10.19
C SER A 40 -0.46 26.11 10.08
N HIS A 41 -1.25 26.04 8.99
CA HIS A 41 -2.46 26.88 8.84
C HIS A 41 -3.61 26.40 9.74
N LEU A 42 -3.71 25.09 9.99
CA LEU A 42 -4.69 24.54 10.94
C LEU A 42 -4.36 24.97 12.38
N CYS A 43 -3.08 24.97 12.75
CA CYS A 43 -2.63 25.49 14.04
C CYS A 43 -2.93 26.99 14.19
N GLU A 44 -2.68 27.82 13.16
CA GLU A 44 -3.08 29.24 13.16
C GLU A 44 -4.59 29.40 13.44
N MET A 45 -5.45 28.73 12.64
CA MET A 45 -6.90 28.81 12.78
C MET A 45 -7.41 28.36 14.15
N LEU A 46 -6.94 27.21 14.65
CA LEU A 46 -7.32 26.70 15.96
C LEU A 46 -6.88 27.66 17.07
N MET A 47 -5.71 28.29 16.93
CA MET A 47 -5.21 29.25 17.90
C MET A 47 -5.94 30.60 17.86
N THR A 48 -6.40 31.10 16.69
CA THR A 48 -7.09 32.41 16.63
C THR A 48 -8.60 32.32 16.85
N GLU A 49 -9.29 31.30 16.32
CA GLU A 49 -10.76 31.28 16.25
C GLU A 49 -11.46 30.37 17.28
N THR A 50 -10.72 29.50 17.97
CA THR A 50 -11.31 28.39 18.75
C THR A 50 -10.77 28.31 20.18
N PRO A 51 -11.46 27.61 21.10
CA PRO A 51 -10.97 27.32 22.44
C PRO A 51 -10.09 26.05 22.54
N HIS A 52 -9.87 25.33 21.43
CA HIS A 52 -9.21 24.00 21.46
C HIS A 52 -7.72 24.04 21.83
N THR A 53 -7.20 22.90 22.30
CA THR A 53 -5.79 22.69 22.64
C THR A 53 -5.15 21.73 21.65
N VAL A 54 -3.92 22.00 21.21
CA VAL A 54 -3.21 21.24 20.17
C VAL A 54 -1.93 20.62 20.73
N LEU A 55 -1.84 19.28 20.65
CA LEU A 55 -0.58 18.54 20.73
C LEU A 55 -0.03 18.44 19.31
N ALA A 56 0.90 19.32 18.97
CA ALA A 56 1.54 19.40 17.65
C ALA A 56 2.68 18.37 17.56
N VAL A 57 2.44 17.28 16.84
CA VAL A 57 3.38 16.15 16.71
C VAL A 57 4.02 16.20 15.31
N ASP A 58 5.33 16.37 15.25
CA ASP A 58 6.09 16.39 13.99
C ASP A 58 7.59 16.12 14.23
N VAL A 59 8.34 15.82 13.17
CA VAL A 59 9.80 15.82 13.21
C VAL A 59 10.39 17.23 13.15
N TYR A 60 9.68 18.20 12.55
CA TYR A 60 10.11 19.60 12.38
C TYR A 60 9.03 20.58 12.85
N ASN A 61 9.42 21.73 13.41
CA ASN A 61 8.48 22.78 13.83
C ASN A 61 8.62 24.09 13.06
N ASP A 62 9.45 24.13 12.01
CA ASP A 62 9.87 25.37 11.36
C ASP A 62 8.71 26.24 10.85
N LYS A 63 7.63 25.62 10.37
CA LYS A 63 6.44 26.33 9.88
C LYS A 63 5.48 26.78 10.98
N ILE A 64 5.63 26.29 12.22
CA ILE A 64 4.83 26.67 13.40
C ILE A 64 5.63 27.42 14.48
N LYS A 65 6.94 27.66 14.27
CA LYS A 65 7.80 28.44 15.19
C LYS A 65 7.17 29.77 15.60
N HIS A 66 6.54 30.48 14.66
CA HIS A 66 5.85 31.75 14.90
C HIS A 66 4.63 31.67 15.85
N LEU A 67 4.16 30.47 16.19
CA LEU A 67 3.11 30.22 17.20
C LEU A 67 3.67 29.80 18.57
N MET A 68 5.01 29.78 18.71
CA MET A 68 5.71 29.19 19.86
C MET A 68 6.89 30.03 20.37
N GLU A 69 7.54 30.79 19.49
CA GLU A 69 8.66 31.66 19.85
C GLU A 69 8.17 32.82 20.74
N GLN A 70 8.91 33.10 21.81
CA GLN A 70 8.51 34.13 22.77
C GLN A 70 8.50 35.51 22.10
N PRO A 71 7.44 36.34 22.30
CA PRO A 71 7.39 37.69 21.80
C PRO A 71 8.58 38.53 22.28
N ALA A 72 9.06 39.42 21.41
CA ALA A 72 10.09 40.39 21.79
C ALA A 72 9.63 41.22 22.99
N GLY A 73 10.43 41.25 24.06
CA GLY A 73 10.09 41.90 25.33
C GLY A 73 9.72 40.96 26.48
N GLY A 74 9.75 39.63 26.29
CA GLY A 74 9.67 38.66 27.39
C GLY A 74 8.27 38.46 27.98
N GLN A 75 7.23 38.93 27.30
CA GLN A 75 5.84 38.60 27.63
C GLN A 75 5.58 37.11 27.35
N PRO A 76 4.74 36.40 28.14
CA PRO A 76 4.33 35.05 27.80
C PRO A 76 3.63 35.00 26.44
N HIS A 77 3.97 34.03 25.60
CA HIS A 77 3.31 33.86 24.30
C HIS A 77 1.78 33.70 24.47
N PRO A 78 0.93 34.34 23.63
CA PRO A 78 -0.53 34.33 23.79
C PRO A 78 -1.17 32.93 23.86
N TRP A 79 -0.51 31.94 23.26
CA TRP A 79 -0.98 30.54 23.19
C TRP A 79 -0.32 29.59 24.19
N VAL A 80 0.39 30.09 25.21
CA VAL A 80 0.95 29.25 26.28
C VAL A 80 -0.14 28.35 26.88
N GLY A 81 0.15 27.05 26.97
CA GLY A 81 -0.79 26.04 27.46
C GLY A 81 -1.75 25.49 26.41
N ARG A 82 -2.02 26.21 25.30
CA ARG A 82 -2.93 25.77 24.22
C ARG A 82 -2.25 25.08 23.04
N ILE A 83 -0.95 25.26 22.86
CA ILE A 83 -0.16 24.51 21.87
C ILE A 83 1.11 23.94 22.51
N GLN A 84 1.38 22.66 22.26
CA GLN A 84 2.54 21.93 22.77
C GLN A 84 3.20 21.17 21.63
N PHE A 85 4.50 21.38 21.40
CA PHE A 85 5.23 20.67 20.34
C PHE A 85 5.94 19.43 20.86
N HIS A 86 5.65 18.29 20.22
CA HIS A 86 6.27 17.01 20.49
C HIS A 86 7.12 16.61 19.28
N ARG A 87 8.44 16.77 19.40
CA ARG A 87 9.36 16.25 18.37
C ARG A 87 9.34 14.73 18.40
N LEU A 88 8.76 14.12 17.38
CA LEU A 88 8.49 12.68 17.31
C LEU A 88 8.42 12.22 15.84
N ASN A 89 8.91 11.01 15.57
CA ASN A 89 8.73 10.31 14.30
C ASN A 89 7.82 9.11 14.52
N ILE A 90 6.65 9.08 13.87
CA ILE A 90 5.62 8.06 14.11
C ILE A 90 6.05 6.63 13.72
N LYS A 91 7.12 6.48 12.93
CA LYS A 91 7.63 5.18 12.48
C LYS A 91 7.97 4.21 13.61
N ASN A 92 8.51 4.71 14.73
CA ASN A 92 8.92 3.87 15.87
C ASN A 92 9.15 4.73 17.14
N ASP A 93 8.09 5.33 17.69
CA ASP A 93 8.16 6.08 18.95
C ASP A 93 6.98 5.69 19.86
N SER A 94 7.29 5.07 21.01
CA SER A 94 6.31 4.56 21.96
C SER A 94 5.46 5.65 22.62
N ARG A 95 5.85 6.93 22.52
CA ARG A 95 5.06 8.05 23.06
C ARG A 95 3.82 8.35 22.22
N LEU A 96 3.75 7.87 20.97
CA LEU A 96 2.65 8.15 20.04
C LEU A 96 1.28 7.73 20.60
N GLU A 97 1.19 6.49 21.10
CA GLU A 97 -0.03 5.96 21.72
C GLU A 97 -0.48 6.81 22.92
N GLY A 98 0.47 7.22 23.78
CA GLY A 98 0.20 8.09 24.92
C GLY A 98 -0.36 9.46 24.51
N LEU A 99 0.17 10.06 23.44
CA LEU A 99 -0.31 11.34 22.91
C LEU A 99 -1.73 11.24 22.32
N ILE A 100 -2.04 10.13 21.65
CA ILE A 100 -3.39 9.83 21.13
C ILE A 100 -4.37 9.60 22.29
N LYS A 101 -3.99 8.80 23.30
CA LYS A 101 -4.75 8.55 24.54
C LYS A 101 -5.10 9.85 25.30
N MET A 102 -4.20 10.83 25.28
CA MET A 102 -4.39 12.16 25.91
C MET A 102 -5.31 13.11 25.13
N SER A 103 -5.65 12.80 23.88
CA SER A 103 -6.50 13.64 23.04
C SER A 103 -7.95 13.14 22.97
N ASN A 104 -8.87 14.00 22.54
CA ASN A 104 -10.23 13.64 22.15
C ASN A 104 -10.31 13.32 20.65
N LEU A 105 -9.49 14.00 19.86
CA LEU A 105 -9.45 13.92 18.40
C LEU A 105 -7.99 13.77 17.93
N THR A 106 -7.75 12.82 17.04
CA THR A 106 -6.49 12.70 16.30
C THR A 106 -6.67 13.23 14.87
N ILE A 107 -5.76 14.06 14.40
CA ILE A 107 -5.70 14.52 13.01
C ILE A 107 -4.38 14.05 12.40
N ASN A 108 -4.44 13.18 11.38
CA ASN A 108 -3.24 12.66 10.72
C ASN A 108 -2.98 13.34 9.37
N LEU A 109 -1.93 14.16 9.33
CA LEU A 109 -1.38 14.88 8.17
C LEU A 109 -0.02 14.34 7.72
N ALA A 110 0.60 13.42 8.47
CA ALA A 110 1.95 12.95 8.18
C ALA A 110 1.96 12.03 6.95
N ALA A 111 2.61 12.50 5.88
CA ALA A 111 2.71 11.80 4.61
C ALA A 111 3.87 12.34 3.76
N ILE A 112 4.52 11.46 3.00
CA ILE A 112 5.22 11.86 1.76
C ILE A 112 4.13 12.15 0.72
N CYS A 113 4.05 13.42 0.25
CA CYS A 113 2.99 13.92 -0.63
C CYS A 113 3.50 14.81 -1.79
N THR A 114 4.74 14.57 -2.22
CA THR A 114 5.45 15.27 -3.31
C THR A 114 5.55 14.34 -4.53
N PRO A 115 4.90 14.64 -5.67
CA PRO A 115 4.81 13.72 -6.81
C PRO A 115 6.13 13.17 -7.35
N ALA A 116 7.20 13.97 -7.30
CA ALA A 116 8.54 13.54 -7.70
C ALA A 116 9.11 12.39 -6.86
N ASP A 117 8.64 12.19 -5.63
CA ASP A 117 9.04 11.08 -4.77
C ASP A 117 8.26 9.78 -5.04
N TYR A 118 7.14 9.84 -5.77
CA TYR A 118 6.23 8.68 -5.87
C TYR A 118 6.80 7.57 -6.76
N ASN A 119 7.47 7.92 -7.86
CA ASN A 119 8.11 6.99 -8.78
C ASN A 119 9.62 6.81 -8.49
N THR A 120 10.28 7.80 -7.89
CA THR A 120 11.71 7.74 -7.50
C THR A 120 11.95 7.09 -6.13
N ARG A 121 11.05 7.27 -5.15
CA ARG A 121 11.08 6.60 -3.83
C ARG A 121 9.75 5.90 -3.46
N PRO A 122 9.15 5.06 -4.33
CA PRO A 122 7.87 4.41 -4.08
C PRO A 122 7.85 3.53 -2.84
N LEU A 123 8.93 2.83 -2.48
CA LEU A 123 8.95 2.06 -1.22
C LEU A 123 8.73 2.99 -0.03
N ALA A 124 9.51 4.07 0.11
CA ALA A 124 9.31 5.06 1.17
C ALA A 124 7.91 5.70 1.12
N THR A 125 7.38 5.95 -0.08
CA THR A 125 6.03 6.50 -0.30
C THR A 125 4.93 5.55 0.17
N ILE A 126 5.02 4.25 -0.14
CA ILE A 126 4.06 3.22 0.31
C ILE A 126 4.11 3.10 1.84
N TYR A 127 5.31 2.93 2.41
CA TYR A 127 5.47 2.84 3.87
C TYR A 127 4.91 4.09 4.57
N SER A 128 5.20 5.29 4.06
CA SER A 128 4.71 6.55 4.65
C SER A 128 3.19 6.72 4.61
N ASN A 129 2.50 6.14 3.61
CA ASN A 129 1.10 6.45 3.35
C ASN A 129 0.11 5.35 3.75
N VAL A 130 0.59 4.15 4.11
CA VAL A 130 -0.23 3.13 4.77
C VAL A 130 0.46 2.54 6.01
N ILE A 131 1.70 2.06 5.93
CA ILE A 131 2.33 1.32 7.04
C ILE A 131 2.54 2.20 8.28
N ASP A 132 3.09 3.40 8.09
CA ASP A 132 3.31 4.37 9.17
C ASP A 132 1.98 4.91 9.74
N ALA A 133 0.87 4.78 9.00
CA ALA A 133 -0.46 5.22 9.43
C ALA A 133 -1.21 4.15 10.23
N LEU A 134 -0.91 2.85 10.04
CA LEU A 134 -1.56 1.75 10.76
C LEU A 134 -1.55 1.91 12.29
N PRO A 135 -0.41 2.28 12.96
CA PRO A 135 -0.43 2.50 14.40
C PRO A 135 -1.38 3.63 14.80
N VAL A 136 -1.48 4.70 14.00
CA VAL A 136 -2.39 5.82 14.29
C VAL A 136 -3.84 5.37 14.20
N ILE A 137 -4.20 4.58 13.17
CA ILE A 137 -5.55 4.03 12.99
C ILE A 137 -5.90 3.11 14.16
N ARG A 138 -5.03 2.14 14.46
CA ARG A 138 -5.19 1.19 15.57
C ARG A 138 -5.34 1.90 16.91
N TYR A 139 -4.41 2.81 17.27
CA TYR A 139 -4.48 3.53 18.55
C TYR A 139 -5.72 4.43 18.66
N CYS A 140 -6.33 4.84 17.54
CA CYS A 140 -7.62 5.53 17.58
C CYS A 140 -8.78 4.56 17.84
N SER A 141 -8.80 3.42 17.16
CA SER A 141 -9.80 2.35 17.33
C SER A 141 -9.80 1.79 18.76
N GLU A 142 -8.64 1.32 19.25
CA GLU A 142 -8.45 0.74 20.59
C GLU A 142 -8.79 1.67 21.78
N ASN A 143 -8.79 2.98 21.58
CA ASN A 143 -8.87 3.97 22.65
C ASN A 143 -10.06 4.93 22.50
N ASP A 144 -11.03 4.55 21.66
CA ASP A 144 -12.25 5.32 21.38
C ASP A 144 -11.93 6.79 20.99
N LYS A 145 -10.97 6.98 20.08
CA LYS A 145 -10.57 8.32 19.61
C LYS A 145 -11.08 8.58 18.21
N ARG A 146 -11.74 9.71 18.05
CA ARG A 146 -12.13 10.23 16.74
C ARG A 146 -10.88 10.48 15.88
N LEU A 147 -10.93 10.10 14.61
CA LEU A 147 -9.82 10.24 13.65
C LEU A 147 -10.24 11.10 12.43
N ILE A 148 -9.56 12.22 12.21
CA ILE A 148 -9.58 12.90 10.90
C ILE A 148 -8.31 12.50 10.12
N HIS A 149 -8.48 11.75 9.03
CA HIS A 149 -7.36 11.32 8.19
C HIS A 149 -7.29 12.13 6.89
N PHE A 150 -6.10 12.65 6.57
CA PHE A 150 -5.87 13.33 5.30
C PHE A 150 -5.40 12.34 4.24
N SER A 151 -6.30 12.06 3.31
CA SER A 151 -6.01 11.39 2.06
C SER A 151 -5.75 12.43 0.96
N THR A 152 -6.31 12.28 -0.23
CA THR A 152 -5.97 13.06 -1.42
C THR A 152 -7.00 12.91 -2.52
N CYS A 153 -7.18 13.92 -3.38
CA CYS A 153 -7.88 13.76 -4.66
C CYS A 153 -7.20 12.75 -5.61
N GLU A 154 -5.93 12.36 -5.36
CA GLU A 154 -5.24 11.37 -6.20
C GLU A 154 -5.81 9.95 -6.08
N VAL A 155 -6.63 9.62 -5.07
CA VAL A 155 -7.24 8.27 -4.96
C VAL A 155 -8.25 7.98 -6.07
N TYR A 156 -8.85 9.01 -6.67
CA TYR A 156 -9.64 8.86 -7.90
C TYR A 156 -8.75 8.50 -9.10
N GLY A 157 -7.52 8.99 -9.12
CA GLY A 157 -6.54 8.74 -10.18
C GLY A 157 -6.88 9.47 -11.48
N LYS A 158 -7.22 8.72 -12.53
CA LYS A 158 -7.67 9.24 -13.83
C LYS A 158 -9.20 9.33 -13.91
N THR A 159 -9.72 10.19 -14.78
CA THR A 159 -11.15 10.22 -15.10
C THR A 159 -11.54 9.07 -16.04
N ILE A 160 -12.81 8.66 -16.03
CA ILE A 160 -13.34 7.70 -17.02
C ILE A 160 -13.22 8.28 -18.44
N GLY A 161 -13.53 9.58 -18.58
CA GLY A 161 -13.45 10.29 -19.86
C GLY A 161 -12.05 10.31 -20.46
N SER A 162 -10.98 10.16 -19.67
CA SER A 162 -9.60 10.12 -20.16
C SER A 162 -9.35 9.02 -21.19
N PHE A 163 -10.07 7.88 -21.09
CA PHE A 163 -9.94 6.70 -21.96
C PHE A 163 -10.78 6.75 -23.23
N HIS A 164 -11.67 7.75 -23.40
CA HIS A 164 -12.38 7.94 -24.66
C HIS A 164 -11.48 8.64 -25.70
N PRO A 165 -11.72 8.44 -27.01
CA PRO A 165 -11.03 9.19 -28.06
C PRO A 165 -11.04 10.70 -27.79
N LYS A 166 -9.95 11.40 -28.11
CA LYS A 166 -9.65 12.77 -27.65
C LYS A 166 -10.81 13.77 -27.82
N ASP A 167 -11.54 13.68 -28.93
CA ASP A 167 -12.63 14.59 -29.29
C ASP A 167 -14.04 14.00 -29.06
N HIS A 168 -14.15 12.85 -28.37
CA HIS A 168 -15.41 12.15 -28.13
C HIS A 168 -16.37 12.95 -27.22
N PRO A 169 -17.68 13.06 -27.53
CA PRO A 169 -18.60 13.92 -26.80
C PRO A 169 -18.73 13.58 -25.31
N LEU A 170 -18.72 12.30 -24.94
CA LEU A 170 -18.78 11.84 -23.54
C LEU A 170 -17.68 12.47 -22.65
N ARG A 171 -16.54 12.90 -23.19
CA ARG A 171 -15.49 13.60 -22.42
C ARG A 171 -15.95 14.94 -21.84
N LYS A 172 -17.05 15.50 -22.36
CA LYS A 172 -17.67 16.76 -21.92
C LYS A 172 -18.86 16.54 -20.98
N GLU A 173 -19.29 15.30 -20.77
CA GLU A 173 -20.41 14.98 -19.88
C GLU A 173 -19.90 14.84 -18.42
N PRO A 174 -20.56 15.48 -17.43
CA PRO A 174 -20.10 15.48 -16.04
C PRO A 174 -19.83 14.10 -15.43
N GLU A 175 -20.64 13.09 -15.77
CA GLU A 175 -20.50 11.72 -15.28
C GLU A 175 -19.11 11.11 -15.57
N PHE A 176 -18.42 11.59 -16.61
CA PHE A 176 -17.12 11.06 -17.04
C PHE A 176 -15.92 11.79 -16.45
N TYR A 177 -16.10 12.93 -15.74
CA TYR A 177 -14.98 13.71 -15.16
C TYR A 177 -15.22 14.33 -13.77
N VAL A 178 -16.46 14.41 -13.28
CA VAL A 178 -16.76 14.86 -11.92
C VAL A 178 -16.45 13.72 -10.94
N LEU A 179 -15.72 14.04 -9.88
CA LEU A 179 -15.20 13.07 -8.93
C LEU A 179 -16.02 13.13 -7.64
N LYS A 180 -17.04 12.27 -7.55
CA LYS A 180 -17.97 12.18 -6.42
C LYS A 180 -17.55 11.06 -5.45
N GLU A 181 -17.52 11.36 -4.15
CA GLU A 181 -16.76 10.53 -3.20
C GLU A 181 -17.42 9.19 -2.80
N ASP A 182 -18.70 9.01 -3.09
CA ASP A 182 -19.51 7.82 -2.81
C ASP A 182 -19.80 6.95 -4.06
N THR A 183 -19.58 7.46 -5.29
CA THR A 183 -19.91 6.75 -6.54
C THR A 183 -18.79 6.67 -7.57
N SER A 184 -17.91 7.68 -7.68
CA SER A 184 -16.88 7.68 -8.73
C SER A 184 -15.81 6.61 -8.47
N PRO A 185 -15.30 5.93 -9.51
CA PRO A 185 -14.29 4.90 -9.36
C PRO A 185 -12.90 5.48 -9.02
N CYS A 186 -12.02 4.59 -8.60
CA CYS A 186 -10.60 4.84 -8.39
C CYS A 186 -9.80 4.17 -9.51
N ILE A 187 -9.31 4.95 -10.46
CA ILE A 187 -8.65 4.47 -11.69
C ILE A 187 -7.17 4.79 -11.68
N LEU A 188 -6.34 3.77 -11.48
CA LEU A 188 -4.87 3.90 -11.53
C LEU A 188 -4.31 3.27 -12.80
N GLY A 189 -3.16 3.75 -13.28
CA GLY A 189 -2.43 3.10 -14.38
C GLY A 189 -1.85 1.73 -14.00
N PRO A 190 -1.21 1.03 -14.95
CA PRO A 190 -0.59 -0.28 -14.73
C PRO A 190 0.57 -0.22 -13.71
N ILE A 191 1.07 -1.39 -13.29
CA ILE A 191 2.01 -1.52 -12.15
C ILE A 191 3.34 -0.81 -12.38
N GLU A 192 3.84 -0.82 -13.62
CA GLU A 192 5.06 -0.09 -14.02
C GLU A 192 4.96 1.43 -13.85
N LYS A 193 3.75 2.02 -13.87
CA LYS A 193 3.54 3.46 -13.62
C LYS A 193 3.59 3.74 -12.12
N GLN A 194 4.80 3.76 -11.59
CA GLN A 194 5.10 3.81 -10.15
C GLN A 194 4.64 5.09 -9.44
N ARG A 195 4.32 6.18 -10.14
CA ARG A 195 3.63 7.36 -9.56
C ARG A 195 2.39 6.97 -8.75
N TRP A 196 1.65 5.94 -9.19
CA TRP A 196 0.44 5.49 -8.51
C TRP A 196 0.69 4.75 -7.19
N SER A 197 1.95 4.57 -6.75
CA SER A 197 2.31 4.08 -5.42
C SER A 197 1.63 4.88 -4.30
N TYR A 198 1.67 6.21 -4.38
CA TYR A 198 1.03 7.14 -3.45
C TYR A 198 -0.49 6.98 -3.42
N ALA A 199 -1.14 7.05 -4.58
CA ALA A 199 -2.58 6.93 -4.71
C ALA A 199 -3.10 5.56 -4.22
N CYS A 200 -2.37 4.48 -4.55
CA CYS A 200 -2.69 3.12 -4.13
C CYS A 200 -2.57 2.97 -2.59
N ALA A 201 -1.48 3.46 -2.00
CA ALA A 201 -1.28 3.44 -0.55
C ALA A 201 -2.35 4.27 0.19
N LYS A 202 -2.64 5.49 -0.28
CA LYS A 202 -3.72 6.32 0.27
C LYS A 202 -5.09 5.66 0.15
N GLN A 203 -5.42 5.04 -0.98
CA GLN A 203 -6.70 4.33 -1.11
C GLN A 203 -6.76 3.10 -0.19
N LEU A 204 -5.67 2.37 0.03
CA LEU A 204 -5.69 1.25 0.99
C LEU A 204 -5.86 1.76 2.43
N ALA A 205 -5.22 2.87 2.80
CA ALA A 205 -5.45 3.53 4.10
C ALA A 205 -6.90 4.02 4.28
N GLU A 206 -7.53 4.58 3.25
CA GLU A 206 -8.97 4.93 3.30
C GLU A 206 -9.85 3.67 3.49
N ARG A 207 -9.54 2.57 2.80
CA ARG A 207 -10.28 1.30 2.93
C ARG A 207 -10.12 0.66 4.31
N LEU A 208 -8.93 0.74 4.90
CA LEU A 208 -8.68 0.32 6.28
C LEU A 208 -9.51 1.15 7.27
N ILE A 209 -9.50 2.48 7.16
CA ILE A 209 -10.25 3.36 8.06
C ILE A 209 -11.77 3.13 7.92
N TYR A 210 -12.26 2.95 6.70
CA TYR A 210 -13.67 2.66 6.46
C TYR A 210 -14.06 1.26 7.00
N ALA A 211 -13.18 0.27 6.91
CA ALA A 211 -13.37 -1.05 7.50
C ALA A 211 -13.31 -1.05 9.03
N GLU A 212 -12.40 -0.29 9.66
CA GLU A 212 -12.42 -0.04 11.12
C GLU A 212 -13.72 0.63 11.57
N GLY A 213 -14.27 1.54 10.76
CA GLY A 213 -15.58 2.14 11.03
C GLY A 213 -16.73 1.13 10.97
N ALA A 214 -16.67 0.19 10.01
CA ALA A 214 -17.71 -0.82 9.79
C ALA A 214 -17.64 -2.01 10.77
N GLU A 215 -16.44 -2.52 11.07
CA GLU A 215 -16.24 -3.68 11.94
C GLU A 215 -16.14 -3.29 13.42
N ASN A 216 -15.41 -2.21 13.74
CA ASN A 216 -15.05 -1.82 15.11
C ASN A 216 -15.72 -0.52 15.60
N GLY A 217 -16.45 0.19 14.75
CA GLY A 217 -17.16 1.42 15.12
C GLY A 217 -16.29 2.68 15.25
N LEU A 218 -15.10 2.70 14.64
CA LEU A 218 -14.20 3.86 14.66
C LEU A 218 -14.92 5.14 14.16
N GLU A 219 -15.00 6.18 15.00
CA GLU A 219 -15.42 7.51 14.57
C GLU A 219 -14.34 8.13 13.65
N PHE A 220 -14.62 8.22 12.35
CA PHE A 220 -13.68 8.81 11.39
C PHE A 220 -14.28 9.88 10.48
N THR A 221 -13.42 10.77 9.97
CA THR A 221 -13.69 11.61 8.80
C THR A 221 -12.48 11.58 7.87
N ILE A 222 -12.67 11.34 6.56
CA ILE A 222 -11.58 11.35 5.57
C ILE A 222 -11.65 12.62 4.74
N VAL A 223 -10.52 13.33 4.66
CA VAL A 223 -10.38 14.54 3.83
C VAL A 223 -9.66 14.16 2.52
N ARG A 224 -10.23 14.55 1.37
CA ARG A 224 -9.58 14.48 0.05
C ARG A 224 -9.27 15.90 -0.46
N PRO A 225 -8.07 16.45 -0.19
CA PRO A 225 -7.64 17.75 -0.70
C PRO A 225 -7.54 17.80 -2.23
N PHE A 226 -8.20 18.77 -2.87
CA PHE A 226 -8.02 19.11 -4.29
C PHE A 226 -7.10 20.32 -4.40
N ASN A 227 -5.81 20.03 -4.61
CA ASN A 227 -4.75 20.98 -4.96
C ASN A 227 -4.80 22.29 -4.13
N TRP A 228 -4.71 22.17 -2.79
CA TRP A 228 -4.71 23.33 -1.90
C TRP A 228 -3.46 24.18 -2.08
N ILE A 229 -3.63 25.50 -2.17
CA ILE A 229 -2.61 26.51 -2.48
C ILE A 229 -2.53 27.55 -1.37
N GLY A 230 -1.31 27.90 -0.95
CA GLY A 230 -1.11 28.99 -0.01
C GLY A 230 0.33 29.19 0.47
N PRO A 231 0.54 30.13 1.41
CA PRO A 231 1.82 30.34 2.10
C PRO A 231 2.37 29.07 2.73
N ARG A 232 3.71 28.95 2.83
CA ARG A 232 4.41 27.80 3.45
C ARG A 232 4.14 26.42 2.79
N MET A 233 3.57 26.36 1.60
CA MET A 233 3.46 25.14 0.80
C MET A 233 4.86 24.67 0.34
N ASP A 234 5.17 23.41 0.60
CA ASP A 234 6.45 22.75 0.29
C ASP A 234 7.69 23.55 0.69
N PHE A 235 8.59 23.85 -0.25
CA PHE A 235 9.85 24.56 -0.04
C PHE A 235 10.30 25.19 -1.37
N ILE A 236 11.20 26.16 -1.30
CA ILE A 236 11.92 26.75 -2.43
C ILE A 236 13.32 26.10 -2.49
N PRO A 237 13.61 25.33 -3.56
CA PRO A 237 14.89 24.64 -3.74
C PRO A 237 16.12 25.54 -3.55
N GLY A 238 17.02 25.11 -2.67
CA GLY A 238 18.26 25.80 -2.32
C GLY A 238 18.11 26.92 -1.29
N VAL A 239 16.90 27.18 -0.76
CA VAL A 239 16.65 28.24 0.23
C VAL A 239 16.15 27.67 1.56
N ASP A 240 14.99 27.00 1.57
CA ASP A 240 14.41 26.32 2.74
C ASP A 240 14.10 24.83 2.48
N GLY A 241 14.64 24.29 1.39
CA GLY A 241 14.67 22.87 1.07
C GLY A 241 15.88 22.51 0.18
N PRO A 242 16.09 21.22 -0.12
CA PRO A 242 17.25 20.76 -0.89
C PRO A 242 17.28 21.37 -2.30
N SER A 243 18.47 21.67 -2.82
CA SER A 243 18.67 22.28 -4.15
C SER A 243 18.11 21.43 -5.28
N GLU A 244 18.27 20.11 -5.19
CA GLU A 244 17.77 19.13 -6.18
C GLU A 244 16.32 18.66 -5.87
N GLY A 245 15.66 19.24 -4.88
CA GLY A 245 14.30 18.84 -4.51
C GLY A 245 13.27 19.37 -5.51
N VAL A 246 12.35 18.51 -5.95
CA VAL A 246 11.24 18.88 -6.83
C VAL A 246 9.92 18.91 -6.04
N PRO A 247 9.46 20.09 -5.58
CA PRO A 247 8.20 20.24 -4.85
C PRO A 247 6.99 20.20 -5.80
N ARG A 248 5.78 20.51 -5.31
CA ARG A 248 4.58 20.63 -6.16
C ARG A 248 4.57 21.93 -6.96
N VAL A 249 3.74 21.94 -8.02
CA VAL A 249 3.67 22.97 -9.08
C VAL A 249 3.77 24.42 -8.61
N LEU A 250 3.05 24.82 -7.55
CA LEU A 250 3.11 26.17 -7.00
C LEU A 250 4.52 26.59 -6.59
N ALA A 251 5.23 25.71 -5.89
CA ALA A 251 6.56 25.98 -5.37
C ALA A 251 7.59 25.94 -6.50
N CYS A 252 7.46 25.04 -7.49
CA CYS A 252 8.26 25.05 -8.72
C CYS A 252 8.12 26.38 -9.47
N PHE A 253 6.88 26.80 -9.77
CA PHE A 253 6.63 28.03 -10.52
C PHE A 253 7.03 29.27 -9.72
N SER A 254 6.81 29.29 -8.39
CA SER A 254 7.33 30.36 -7.52
C SER A 254 8.86 30.42 -7.56
N ASN A 255 9.54 29.26 -7.52
CA ASN A 255 11.00 29.14 -7.59
C ASN A 255 11.56 29.71 -8.90
N ASN A 256 10.89 29.47 -10.04
CA ASN A 256 11.26 30.03 -11.34
C ASN A 256 11.00 31.55 -11.41
N LEU A 257 9.80 32.02 -11.04
CA LEU A 257 9.44 33.45 -11.03
C LEU A 257 10.38 34.29 -10.14
N LEU A 258 10.81 33.75 -9.00
CA LEU A 258 11.72 34.44 -8.08
C LEU A 258 13.17 34.51 -8.58
N ARG A 259 13.62 33.54 -9.39
CA ARG A 259 14.93 33.58 -10.07
C ARG A 259 14.90 34.37 -11.39
N ARG A 260 13.70 34.59 -11.97
CA ARG A 260 13.47 35.03 -13.35
C ARG A 260 13.86 33.99 -14.40
N GLU A 261 13.42 32.75 -14.19
CA GLU A 261 13.53 31.63 -15.14
C GLU A 261 12.16 31.33 -15.78
N PRO A 262 12.12 30.73 -16.99
CA PRO A 262 10.88 30.20 -17.56
C PRO A 262 10.28 29.08 -16.71
N LEU A 263 8.95 29.01 -16.65
CA LEU A 263 8.21 27.97 -15.94
C LEU A 263 8.20 26.69 -16.79
N LYS A 264 8.65 25.58 -16.19
CA LYS A 264 8.74 24.27 -16.87
C LYS A 264 7.36 23.59 -16.97
N LEU A 265 6.85 23.39 -18.17
CA LEU A 265 5.57 22.74 -18.46
C LEU A 265 5.78 21.26 -18.82
N VAL A 266 5.50 20.38 -17.86
CA VAL A 266 5.59 18.92 -18.07
C VAL A 266 4.57 18.48 -19.12
N ASP A 267 5.05 17.84 -20.19
CA ASP A 267 4.29 17.38 -21.36
C ASP A 267 3.35 18.47 -21.94
N GLY A 268 3.85 19.71 -21.99
CA GLY A 268 3.10 20.88 -22.46
C GLY A 268 2.02 21.39 -21.50
N GLY A 269 1.95 20.86 -20.28
CA GLY A 269 1.12 21.38 -19.19
C GLY A 269 -0.40 21.22 -19.40
N GLN A 270 -0.84 20.18 -20.13
CA GLN A 270 -2.23 20.02 -20.58
C GLN A 270 -3.19 19.46 -19.51
N SER A 271 -2.67 18.83 -18.44
CA SER A 271 -3.50 18.32 -17.33
C SER A 271 -4.29 19.44 -16.63
N LEU A 272 -5.55 19.19 -16.32
CA LEU A 272 -6.50 20.12 -15.68
C LEU A 272 -6.54 19.94 -14.17
N ARG A 273 -6.54 21.04 -13.41
CA ARG A 273 -6.56 21.05 -11.94
C ARG A 273 -7.46 22.15 -11.41
N THR A 274 -8.14 21.86 -10.31
CA THR A 274 -8.90 22.82 -9.49
C THR A 274 -8.10 23.25 -8.28
N PHE A 275 -7.89 24.56 -8.10
CA PHE A 275 -7.06 25.08 -7.00
C PHE A 275 -7.89 25.76 -5.92
N LEU A 276 -7.70 25.32 -4.67
CA LEU A 276 -8.40 25.88 -3.50
C LEU A 276 -7.45 26.71 -2.63
N TYR A 277 -7.89 27.87 -2.16
CA TYR A 277 -7.10 28.66 -1.23
C TYR A 277 -7.05 28.00 0.16
N ILE A 278 -5.87 27.96 0.77
CA ILE A 278 -5.66 27.26 2.04
C ILE A 278 -6.58 27.74 3.17
N LYS A 279 -6.94 29.02 3.23
CA LYS A 279 -7.85 29.52 4.30
C LYS A 279 -9.27 28.96 4.14
N ASP A 280 -9.78 28.93 2.92
CA ASP A 280 -11.08 28.33 2.60
C ASP A 280 -11.08 26.84 2.96
N ALA A 281 -9.99 26.14 2.64
CA ALA A 281 -9.80 24.72 2.96
C ALA A 281 -9.77 24.46 4.48
N ILE A 282 -9.04 25.28 5.24
CA ILE A 282 -8.97 25.14 6.70
C ILE A 282 -10.32 25.46 7.36
N GLN A 283 -11.15 26.33 6.76
CA GLN A 283 -12.53 26.51 7.22
C GLN A 283 -13.37 25.22 7.06
N ALA A 284 -13.17 24.45 5.99
CA ALA A 284 -13.83 23.14 5.84
C ALA A 284 -13.40 22.16 6.94
N VAL A 285 -12.09 22.09 7.22
CA VAL A 285 -11.53 21.22 8.27
C VAL A 285 -12.03 21.64 9.66
N LEU A 286 -12.14 22.95 9.93
CA LEU A 286 -12.70 23.44 11.19
C LEU A 286 -14.16 23.00 11.37
N LEU A 287 -14.98 23.07 10.32
CA LEU A 287 -16.35 22.55 10.36
C LEU A 287 -16.36 21.03 10.62
N MET A 288 -15.45 20.25 10.04
CA MET A 288 -15.32 18.82 10.35
C MET A 288 -14.92 18.56 11.81
N ILE A 289 -14.05 19.40 12.39
CA ILE A 289 -13.64 19.31 13.80
C ILE A 289 -14.83 19.58 14.73
N GLU A 290 -15.54 20.68 14.50
CA GLU A 290 -16.58 21.20 15.39
C GLU A 290 -17.97 20.54 15.20
N ASN A 291 -18.18 19.76 14.13
CA ASN A 291 -19.47 19.12 13.81
C ASN A 291 -19.32 17.59 13.61
N PRO A 292 -18.93 16.82 14.65
CA PRO A 292 -18.71 15.38 14.54
C PRO A 292 -19.94 14.62 14.02
N ASP A 293 -21.14 14.96 14.50
CA ASP A 293 -22.39 14.27 14.14
C ASP A 293 -22.73 14.34 12.64
N ARG A 294 -22.20 15.35 11.94
CA ARG A 294 -22.35 15.53 10.48
C ARG A 294 -21.14 15.07 9.67
N ALA A 295 -20.00 14.87 10.32
CA ALA A 295 -18.71 14.59 9.68
C ALA A 295 -18.22 13.14 9.89
N ASN A 296 -18.68 12.46 10.95
CA ASN A 296 -18.33 11.07 11.21
C ASN A 296 -18.90 10.14 10.12
N GLY A 297 -18.16 9.09 9.78
CA GLY A 297 -18.45 8.15 8.69
C GLY A 297 -18.23 8.72 7.28
N HIS A 298 -17.98 10.02 7.13
CA HIS A 298 -17.94 10.67 5.83
C HIS A 298 -16.54 10.79 5.24
N ILE A 299 -16.50 10.71 3.90
CA ILE A 299 -15.40 11.16 3.07
C ILE A 299 -15.81 12.52 2.49
N PHE A 300 -14.89 13.48 2.43
CA PHE A 300 -15.16 14.80 1.86
C PHE A 300 -14.12 15.23 0.84
N ASN A 301 -14.59 15.51 -0.38
CA ASN A 301 -13.91 16.38 -1.32
C ASN A 301 -13.79 17.80 -0.74
N VAL A 302 -12.57 18.35 -0.74
CA VAL A 302 -12.34 19.74 -0.35
C VAL A 302 -11.55 20.43 -1.45
N GLY A 303 -12.26 21.16 -2.32
CA GLY A 303 -11.72 21.81 -3.51
C GLY A 303 -12.53 23.03 -3.94
N ASN A 304 -12.13 23.67 -5.04
CA ASN A 304 -12.93 24.70 -5.70
C ASN A 304 -13.15 24.35 -7.18
N PRO A 305 -14.33 23.84 -7.58
CA PRO A 305 -14.59 23.44 -8.96
C PRO A 305 -14.57 24.64 -9.93
N ASN A 306 -14.74 25.87 -9.43
CA ASN A 306 -14.74 27.09 -10.24
C ASN A 306 -13.32 27.57 -10.61
N ASN A 307 -12.29 27.10 -9.90
CA ASN A 307 -10.89 27.45 -10.14
C ASN A 307 -10.18 26.38 -10.99
N GLU A 308 -10.84 25.84 -12.02
CA GLU A 308 -10.24 24.89 -12.96
C GLU A 308 -9.38 25.61 -14.01
N VAL A 309 -8.12 25.19 -14.15
CA VAL A 309 -7.21 25.60 -15.23
C VAL A 309 -6.29 24.44 -15.64
N THR A 310 -5.73 24.49 -16.85
CA THR A 310 -4.58 23.63 -17.21
C THR A 310 -3.32 24.08 -16.46
N VAL A 311 -2.32 23.21 -16.35
CA VAL A 311 -1.00 23.60 -15.79
C VAL A 311 -0.35 24.72 -16.61
N LYS A 312 -0.58 24.76 -17.92
CA LYS A 312 -0.16 25.87 -18.79
C LYS A 312 -0.87 27.19 -18.45
N GLN A 313 -2.19 27.17 -18.34
CA GLN A 313 -2.97 28.35 -17.94
C GLN A 313 -2.60 28.84 -16.53
N LEU A 314 -2.30 27.93 -15.59
CA LEU A 314 -1.76 28.29 -14.29
C LEU A 314 -0.44 29.06 -14.41
N ALA A 315 0.49 28.61 -15.27
CA ALA A 315 1.76 29.29 -15.50
C ALA A 315 1.58 30.69 -16.11
N GLU A 316 0.64 30.83 -17.05
CA GLU A 316 0.26 32.11 -17.67
C GLU A 316 -0.29 33.08 -16.62
N ILE A 317 -1.29 32.66 -15.82
CA ILE A 317 -1.90 33.48 -14.76
C ILE A 317 -0.89 33.81 -13.65
N MET A 318 -0.06 32.85 -13.22
CA MET A 318 0.98 33.11 -12.21
C MET A 318 2.01 34.11 -12.70
N THR A 319 2.37 34.07 -13.99
CA THR A 319 3.25 35.04 -14.65
C THR A 319 2.61 36.44 -14.65
N GLU A 320 1.37 36.54 -15.11
CA GLU A 320 0.61 37.80 -15.15
C GLU A 320 0.51 38.45 -13.75
N VAL A 321 0.04 37.70 -12.75
CA VAL A 321 -0.12 38.18 -11.37
C VAL A 321 1.24 38.55 -10.76
N TYR A 322 2.28 37.73 -10.97
CA TYR A 322 3.60 38.01 -10.40
C TYR A 322 4.21 39.30 -10.96
N TYR A 323 4.11 39.54 -12.27
CA TYR A 323 4.70 40.73 -12.88
C TYR A 323 3.84 41.99 -12.71
N SER A 324 2.52 41.91 -12.90
CA SER A 324 1.62 43.06 -12.84
C SER A 324 1.20 43.51 -11.43
N LYS A 325 1.05 42.59 -10.46
CA LYS A 325 0.55 42.89 -9.10
C LYS A 325 1.63 42.81 -8.02
N VAL A 326 2.53 41.84 -8.12
CA VAL A 326 3.41 41.47 -7.00
C VAL A 326 4.82 42.05 -7.12
N SER A 327 5.42 42.04 -8.31
CA SER A 327 6.82 42.43 -8.50
C SER A 327 7.04 43.81 -9.10
N GLY A 328 6.19 44.22 -10.05
CA GLY A 328 6.40 45.44 -10.86
C GLY A 328 7.58 45.34 -11.83
N GLU A 329 8.15 44.14 -12.02
CA GLU A 329 9.22 43.88 -12.97
C GLU A 329 8.62 43.47 -14.33
N PRO A 330 9.29 43.70 -15.48
CA PRO A 330 8.79 43.21 -16.75
C PRO A 330 8.82 41.66 -16.80
N PRO A 331 7.87 41.02 -17.51
CA PRO A 331 7.90 39.58 -17.74
C PRO A 331 9.10 39.15 -18.60
N LEU A 332 9.35 37.85 -18.65
CA LEU A 332 10.29 37.26 -19.60
C LEU A 332 9.66 37.24 -21.01
N GLU A 333 10.48 37.40 -22.04
CA GLU A 333 10.06 37.24 -23.45
C GLU A 333 9.52 35.83 -23.72
N VAL A 334 10.15 34.81 -23.13
CA VAL A 334 9.70 33.43 -23.12
C VAL A 334 9.42 33.02 -21.66
N PRO A 335 8.17 33.12 -21.17
CA PRO A 335 7.84 32.86 -19.77
C PRO A 335 7.69 31.38 -19.41
N THR A 336 7.57 30.49 -20.40
CA THR A 336 7.35 29.05 -20.22
C THR A 336 8.21 28.24 -21.17
N ILE A 337 8.59 27.03 -20.77
CA ILE A 337 9.28 26.05 -21.62
C ILE A 337 8.71 24.65 -21.40
N ASP A 338 8.46 23.92 -22.49
CA ASP A 338 7.96 22.54 -22.40
C ASP A 338 9.11 21.57 -22.05
N VAL A 339 8.82 20.56 -21.24
CA VAL A 339 9.76 19.51 -20.80
C VAL A 339 9.04 18.16 -20.76
N SER A 340 9.71 17.05 -21.05
CA SER A 340 9.08 15.73 -20.93
C SER A 340 8.88 15.33 -19.46
N SER A 341 7.87 14.52 -19.17
CA SER A 341 7.72 13.90 -17.84
C SER A 341 8.89 13.00 -17.47
N GLU A 342 9.54 12.35 -18.44
CA GLU A 342 10.74 11.55 -18.21
C GLU A 342 11.93 12.41 -17.76
N GLU A 343 12.16 13.59 -18.36
CA GLU A 343 13.21 14.52 -17.92
C GLU A 343 12.88 15.14 -16.55
N PHE A 344 11.61 15.49 -16.30
CA PHE A 344 11.23 16.26 -15.10
C PHE A 344 10.94 15.40 -13.86
N TYR A 345 10.27 14.25 -14.03
CA TYR A 345 9.88 13.36 -12.94
C TYR A 345 10.57 11.99 -12.99
N GLY A 346 11.15 11.59 -14.13
CA GLY A 346 11.80 10.29 -14.30
C GLY A 346 10.86 9.16 -14.72
N GLU A 347 11.43 7.96 -14.88
CA GLU A 347 10.72 6.75 -15.31
C GLU A 347 9.51 6.41 -14.41
N GLY A 348 8.48 5.80 -15.00
CA GLY A 348 7.29 5.35 -14.27
C GLY A 348 6.34 6.49 -13.85
N TYR A 349 6.53 7.70 -14.38
CA TYR A 349 5.52 8.77 -14.30
C TYR A 349 4.27 8.46 -15.14
N ASP A 350 3.17 9.08 -14.77
CA ASP A 350 1.84 9.06 -15.40
C ASP A 350 1.08 10.30 -14.85
N ASP A 351 -0.20 10.56 -15.13
CA ASP A 351 -0.89 11.64 -14.40
C ASP A 351 -2.41 11.48 -14.28
N SER A 352 -2.98 12.21 -13.32
CA SER A 352 -4.42 12.54 -13.38
C SER A 352 -4.63 13.53 -14.51
N ASP A 353 -5.57 13.26 -15.40
CA ASP A 353 -5.89 14.12 -16.53
C ASP A 353 -6.68 15.37 -16.11
N ARG A 354 -7.73 15.20 -15.28
CA ARG A 354 -8.64 16.25 -14.84
C ARG A 354 -9.11 15.99 -13.41
N ARG A 355 -9.30 17.06 -12.63
CA ARG A 355 -9.76 16.95 -11.23
C ARG A 355 -10.85 17.99 -10.93
N ILE A 356 -12.11 17.59 -11.06
CA ILE A 356 -13.26 18.38 -10.62
C ILE A 356 -13.88 17.71 -9.38
N PRO A 357 -13.88 18.35 -8.21
CA PRO A 357 -14.56 17.82 -7.03
C PRO A 357 -16.07 17.91 -7.22
N ASP A 358 -16.80 16.83 -6.95
CA ASP A 358 -18.20 16.97 -6.56
C ASP A 358 -18.27 17.66 -5.19
N MET A 359 -19.27 18.52 -5.00
CA MET A 359 -19.43 19.33 -3.79
C MET A 359 -20.69 18.96 -2.99
N THR A 360 -21.46 17.97 -3.44
CA THR A 360 -22.80 17.65 -2.93
C THR A 360 -22.76 17.23 -1.46
N ILE A 361 -21.85 16.32 -1.10
CA ILE A 361 -21.80 15.78 0.27
C ILE A 361 -21.28 16.84 1.25
N ILE A 362 -20.22 17.56 0.92
CA ILE A 362 -19.67 18.60 1.79
C ILE A 362 -20.62 19.81 1.96
N ASN A 363 -21.37 20.20 0.92
CA ASN A 363 -22.44 21.19 1.07
C ASN A 363 -23.56 20.70 1.97
N ARG A 364 -24.06 19.47 1.73
CA ARG A 364 -25.18 18.90 2.48
C ARG A 364 -24.86 18.78 3.97
N GLN A 365 -23.68 18.29 4.32
CA GLN A 365 -23.31 18.10 5.73
C GLN A 365 -22.85 19.40 6.41
N LEU A 366 -21.96 20.16 5.76
CA LEU A 366 -21.24 21.26 6.43
C LEU A 366 -21.61 22.67 5.93
N GLY A 367 -22.47 22.80 4.91
CA GLY A 367 -22.81 24.08 4.28
C GLY A 367 -21.60 24.80 3.63
N TRP A 368 -20.47 24.10 3.47
CA TRP A 368 -19.21 24.73 3.10
C TRP A 368 -19.11 24.96 1.59
N ASN A 369 -18.68 26.17 1.23
CA ASN A 369 -18.31 26.53 -0.13
C ASN A 369 -17.01 27.36 -0.12
N PRO A 370 -16.14 27.20 -1.12
CA PRO A 370 -14.98 28.06 -1.32
C PRO A 370 -15.41 29.47 -1.74
N LYS A 371 -14.66 30.48 -1.34
CA LYS A 371 -14.97 31.90 -1.55
C LYS A 371 -13.92 32.62 -2.39
N THR A 372 -12.68 32.13 -2.39
CA THR A 372 -11.52 32.82 -2.96
C THR A 372 -11.28 32.40 -4.42
N SER A 373 -11.19 33.37 -5.33
CA SER A 373 -10.90 33.13 -6.74
C SER A 373 -9.44 32.71 -6.98
N LEU A 374 -9.16 32.15 -8.15
CA LEU A 374 -7.79 31.78 -8.54
C LEU A 374 -6.84 32.99 -8.59
N HIS A 375 -7.29 34.17 -9.03
CA HIS A 375 -6.45 35.37 -9.04
C HIS A 375 -6.15 35.85 -7.61
N ASP A 376 -7.16 35.95 -6.74
CA ASP A 376 -6.99 36.46 -5.37
C ASP A 376 -6.07 35.56 -4.52
N LEU A 377 -6.23 34.24 -4.67
CA LEU A 377 -5.38 33.28 -3.95
C LEU A 377 -3.95 33.29 -4.46
N LEU A 378 -3.73 33.52 -5.76
CA LEU A 378 -2.40 33.63 -6.34
C LEU A 378 -1.74 34.95 -5.98
N GLU A 379 -2.44 36.09 -6.03
CA GLU A 379 -1.90 37.39 -5.60
C GLU A 379 -1.48 37.35 -4.13
N SER A 380 -2.35 36.81 -3.26
CA SER A 380 -2.07 36.61 -1.84
C SER A 380 -0.84 35.72 -1.60
N THR A 381 -0.75 34.61 -2.33
CA THR A 381 0.30 33.61 -2.16
C THR A 381 1.63 34.08 -2.74
N LEU A 382 1.65 34.63 -3.95
CA LEU A 382 2.85 35.17 -4.59
C LEU A 382 3.38 36.41 -3.84
N THR A 383 2.51 37.22 -3.24
CA THR A 383 2.92 38.30 -2.33
C THR A 383 3.69 37.77 -1.13
N TYR A 384 3.23 36.67 -0.51
CA TYR A 384 3.99 35.98 0.53
C TYR A 384 5.33 35.44 0.01
N GLN A 385 5.33 34.79 -1.17
CA GLN A 385 6.54 34.23 -1.78
C GLN A 385 7.60 35.31 -2.03
N ARG A 386 7.25 36.44 -2.64
CA ARG A 386 8.18 37.56 -2.90
C ARG A 386 8.69 38.19 -1.60
N LYS A 387 7.81 38.46 -0.63
CA LYS A 387 8.21 39.05 0.68
C LYS A 387 9.19 38.14 1.44
N THR A 388 8.98 36.83 1.38
CA THR A 388 9.79 35.84 2.12
C THR A 388 11.12 35.54 1.43
N TYR A 389 11.10 35.22 0.13
CA TYR A 389 12.23 34.57 -0.53
C TYR A 389 13.08 35.49 -1.44
N ALA A 390 12.54 36.59 -1.97
CA ALA A 390 13.23 37.38 -3.00
C ALA A 390 14.60 37.93 -2.54
N LYS A 391 14.73 38.32 -1.27
CA LYS A 391 16.02 38.78 -0.70
C LYS A 391 17.03 37.64 -0.50
N ALA A 392 16.55 36.44 -0.19
CA ALA A 392 17.41 35.26 -0.05
C ALA A 392 17.95 34.81 -1.41
N ILE A 393 17.07 34.72 -2.42
CA ILE A 393 17.43 34.34 -3.79
C ILE A 393 18.38 35.37 -4.41
N LYS A 394 18.12 36.68 -4.29
CA LYS A 394 19.08 37.72 -4.76
C LYS A 394 20.46 37.58 -4.13
N ARG A 395 20.56 37.22 -2.85
CA ARG A 395 21.85 36.95 -2.16
C ARG A 395 22.52 35.66 -2.63
N MET A 396 21.74 34.64 -2.97
CA MET A 396 22.25 33.37 -3.49
C MET A 396 22.82 33.54 -4.90
N MET A 397 22.07 34.20 -5.79
CA MET A 397 22.49 34.49 -7.18
C MET A 397 23.67 35.47 -7.26
N ALA A 398 23.86 36.34 -6.26
CA ALA A 398 24.97 37.29 -6.21
C ALA A 398 26.30 36.70 -5.68
N LYS A 399 26.33 35.44 -5.21
CA LYS A 399 27.59 34.78 -4.82
C LYS A 399 28.31 34.24 -6.07
N PRO A 400 29.56 34.65 -6.35
CA PRO A 400 30.30 34.09 -7.48
C PRO A 400 30.60 32.60 -7.25
N THR A 401 30.41 31.79 -8.29
CA THR A 401 30.78 30.36 -8.30
C THR A 401 32.31 30.24 -8.34
N ALA A 402 32.91 29.84 -7.22
CA ALA A 402 34.36 29.87 -7.02
C ALA A 402 35.19 28.88 -7.89
N THR A 403 34.54 28.03 -8.69
CA THR A 403 35.20 27.12 -9.63
C THR A 403 35.67 27.86 -10.88
N SER A 404 36.91 28.35 -10.82
CA SER A 404 37.70 28.69 -12.01
C SER A 404 38.00 27.42 -12.82
N VAL A 405 37.25 27.17 -13.89
CA VAL A 405 37.67 26.25 -14.94
C VAL A 405 38.53 27.04 -15.92
N GLY A 406 39.84 26.79 -15.91
CA GLY A 406 40.74 27.35 -16.92
C GLY A 406 40.49 26.70 -18.27
N HIS A 407 39.91 27.43 -19.23
CA HIS A 407 39.86 26.99 -20.61
C HIS A 407 41.26 27.03 -21.23
N ILE A 408 41.92 25.87 -21.29
CA ILE A 408 43.03 25.65 -22.22
C ILE A 408 42.42 25.30 -23.58
N HIS A 409 42.38 26.27 -24.49
CA HIS A 409 42.15 26.03 -25.91
C HIS A 409 43.39 25.37 -26.51
N TYR A 410 43.31 24.09 -26.87
CA TYR A 410 44.31 23.45 -27.73
C TYR A 410 43.95 23.71 -29.20
N ILE A 411 44.52 24.76 -29.79
CA ILE A 411 44.50 24.93 -31.25
C ILE A 411 45.67 24.11 -31.83
N LEU A 412 45.35 23.18 -32.71
CA LEU A 412 46.34 22.50 -33.55
C LEU A 412 46.82 23.47 -34.63
N SER A 413 48.02 24.04 -34.47
CA SER A 413 48.75 24.70 -35.55
C SER A 413 49.96 23.86 -35.96
N SER A 414 50.06 23.62 -37.26
CA SER A 414 51.04 22.72 -37.86
C SER A 414 52.33 23.44 -38.31
N GLN A 415 53.45 22.72 -38.18
CA GLN A 415 54.72 22.89 -38.93
C GLN A 415 55.73 24.01 -38.55
N SER A 416 57.01 23.65 -38.77
CA SER A 416 58.17 24.49 -39.12
C SER A 416 59.17 24.97 -38.04
N ILE A 417 60.15 24.11 -37.72
CA ILE A 417 61.57 24.28 -38.09
C ILE A 417 62.20 25.70 -37.94
N ARG A 418 63.12 25.93 -36.95
CA ARG A 418 64.58 26.20 -37.11
C ARG A 418 65.32 26.79 -35.87
N SER A 419 66.51 26.24 -35.65
CA SER A 419 67.76 26.72 -35.02
C SER A 419 67.96 28.17 -34.49
N ARG A 420 68.46 28.23 -33.23
CA ARG A 420 69.61 29.02 -32.68
C ARG A 420 70.08 30.33 -33.35
N SER A 421 70.16 31.41 -32.55
CA SER A 421 71.41 32.20 -32.35
C SER A 421 71.32 33.19 -31.16
N ASP A 422 72.38 33.21 -30.34
CA ASP A 422 72.75 34.17 -29.26
C ASP A 422 73.27 35.53 -29.82
N PRO A 423 73.62 36.62 -29.05
CA PRO A 423 74.21 36.60 -27.69
C PRO A 423 73.96 37.74 -26.63
N LYS A 424 73.95 37.31 -25.36
CA LYS A 424 74.64 37.91 -24.16
C LYS A 424 73.98 39.06 -23.31
N PRO A 425 74.68 40.11 -22.78
CA PRO A 425 74.88 40.28 -21.32
C PRO A 425 74.41 41.69 -20.79
N PRO A 426 74.79 42.31 -19.61
CA PRO A 426 76.04 42.26 -18.80
C PRO A 426 75.96 42.10 -17.26
N SER A 427 77.10 41.70 -16.68
CA SER A 427 77.73 42.04 -15.38
C SER A 427 76.99 41.95 -14.01
N ASP A 428 77.35 40.88 -13.28
CA ASP A 428 78.10 40.90 -11.99
C ASP A 428 77.45 41.29 -10.62
N CYS A 429 77.26 40.26 -9.77
CA CYS A 429 78.16 39.88 -8.66
C CYS A 429 77.69 39.79 -7.18
N PHE A 430 78.15 38.68 -6.58
CA PHE A 430 78.44 38.35 -5.17
C PHE A 430 77.36 37.93 -4.13
N LEU A 431 77.61 36.73 -3.58
CA LEU A 431 77.00 36.14 -2.37
C LEU A 431 77.66 36.65 -1.08
N HIS A 432 76.95 36.59 0.05
CA HIS A 432 77.50 35.96 1.27
C HIS A 432 76.43 35.43 2.25
N ARG A 433 76.74 34.32 2.93
CA ARG A 433 75.94 33.70 4.03
C ARG A 433 76.18 34.41 5.37
N VAL A 434 75.14 34.51 6.21
CA VAL A 434 75.25 34.47 7.70
C VAL A 434 74.13 33.58 8.27
N ARG A 435 74.26 33.15 9.53
CA ARG A 435 73.58 32.03 10.22
C ARG A 435 73.07 32.51 11.60
N LEU A 436 72.39 31.63 12.37
CA LEU A 436 72.01 31.78 13.81
C LEU A 436 70.74 32.63 14.07
N HIS A 437 69.96 32.52 15.16
CA HIS A 437 69.94 31.56 16.28
C HIS A 437 68.55 31.49 16.97
N SER A 438 68.41 30.61 17.98
CA SER A 438 67.22 30.40 18.82
C SER A 438 67.38 30.93 20.25
N SER A 439 66.29 31.37 20.93
CA SER A 439 66.26 31.45 22.41
C SER A 439 64.83 31.44 23.02
N LYS A 440 64.69 30.77 24.18
CA LYS A 440 63.65 30.94 25.24
C LYS A 440 64.30 31.77 26.39
N PRO A 441 63.88 31.77 27.70
CA PRO A 441 62.65 31.35 28.45
C PRO A 441 62.11 32.51 29.37
N ARG A 442 61.18 32.39 30.36
CA ARG A 442 61.27 31.71 31.69
C ARG A 442 60.03 31.95 32.63
N THR A 443 59.60 30.89 33.36
CA THR A 443 59.24 30.78 34.84
C THR A 443 58.10 31.63 35.48
N ALA A 444 57.40 31.29 36.60
CA ALA A 444 57.49 30.19 37.61
C ALA A 444 56.19 29.99 38.47
N PHE A 445 55.97 28.78 39.06
CA PHE A 445 55.62 28.41 40.47
C PHE A 445 54.49 29.16 41.31
N VAL A 446 53.68 28.57 42.24
CA VAL A 446 53.44 27.18 42.74
C VAL A 446 52.23 27.05 43.74
N ARG A 447 51.62 25.84 43.90
CA ARG A 447 50.76 25.30 45.03
C ARG A 447 49.41 26.02 45.41
N SER A 448 48.35 25.38 45.97
CA SER A 448 48.02 23.94 46.25
C SER A 448 46.53 23.71 46.66
N ILE A 449 45.94 22.58 46.21
CA ILE A 449 44.92 21.71 46.89
C ILE A 449 43.58 22.31 47.39
N SER A 450 42.44 21.91 46.81
CA SER A 450 41.53 20.87 47.38
C SER A 450 40.35 20.50 46.43
N ARG A 451 39.45 19.59 46.83
CA ARG A 451 38.47 18.87 45.98
C ARG A 451 37.08 19.54 45.93
N LYS A 452 36.43 19.59 44.75
CA LYS A 452 35.21 18.78 44.42
C LYS A 452 34.57 19.11 43.06
N GLU A 453 34.16 18.04 42.36
CA GLU A 453 32.98 17.90 41.48
C GLU A 453 32.69 18.99 40.41
N ALA A 454 33.31 18.80 39.24
CA ALA A 454 32.80 19.24 37.93
C ALA A 454 31.91 18.11 37.32
N ALA A 455 31.12 18.29 36.25
CA ALA A 455 31.20 19.33 35.24
C ALA A 455 29.83 19.69 34.60
N SER A 456 29.73 20.96 34.19
CA SER A 456 28.76 21.43 33.20
C SER A 456 29.10 20.90 31.80
N ILE A 457 28.09 20.55 31.01
CA ILE A 457 28.25 20.25 29.57
C ILE A 457 27.90 21.50 28.78
N HIS A 458 28.84 21.97 27.95
CA HIS A 458 28.61 23.07 27.01
C HIS A 458 29.05 22.69 25.60
N LEU A 459 28.06 22.63 24.71
CA LEU A 459 28.09 22.98 23.28
C LEU A 459 29.46 22.98 22.58
N ARG A 460 29.69 21.97 21.72
CA ARG A 460 30.36 22.17 20.42
C ARG A 460 29.64 21.40 19.32
N SER A 461 29.56 22.04 18.16
CA SER A 461 29.04 21.47 16.91
C SER A 461 29.92 20.33 16.41
N ILE A 462 29.31 19.27 15.90
CA ILE A 462 29.98 18.28 15.04
C ILE A 462 29.32 18.34 13.67
N HIS A 463 30.11 18.75 12.69
CA HIS A 463 29.87 18.54 11.27
C HIS A 463 30.71 17.32 10.82
N ASP A 464 30.31 16.71 9.72
CA ASP A 464 31.05 15.76 8.88
C ASP A 464 31.27 14.33 9.40
N ALA A 465 30.56 13.38 8.78
CA ALA A 465 30.97 11.97 8.61
C ALA A 465 30.11 11.24 7.54
N TRP A 466 30.18 11.64 6.27
CA TRP A 466 29.69 10.84 5.13
C TRP A 466 30.79 10.72 4.07
N ALA A 467 31.48 9.57 4.04
CA ALA A 467 32.55 9.29 3.08
C ALA A 467 32.00 8.71 1.78
N ARG A 468 32.55 9.16 0.63
CA ARG A 468 32.22 8.65 -0.71
C ARG A 468 33.09 7.40 -1.04
N PRO A 469 32.58 6.44 -1.85
CA PRO A 469 33.43 5.47 -2.52
C PRO A 469 34.24 6.11 -3.68
N PRO A 470 35.35 5.50 -4.13
CA PRO A 470 36.19 6.04 -5.20
C PRO A 470 35.62 5.79 -6.61
N PRO A 471 35.99 6.62 -7.61
CA PRO A 471 35.53 6.46 -8.99
C PRO A 471 36.29 5.36 -9.75
N GLY A 472 35.54 4.40 -10.31
CA GLY A 472 36.03 3.41 -11.28
C GLY A 472 35.90 3.92 -12.73
N ALA A 473 36.77 3.45 -13.63
CA ALA A 473 36.94 4.01 -14.97
C ALA A 473 35.79 3.73 -15.95
N MET A 474 35.53 4.69 -16.85
CA MET A 474 34.68 4.51 -18.02
C MET A 474 35.38 3.70 -19.13
N LEU A 475 34.66 2.74 -19.72
CA LEU A 475 34.92 2.21 -21.07
C LEU A 475 33.59 2.21 -21.86
N PRO A 476 33.62 2.33 -23.21
CA PRO A 476 32.48 2.83 -23.97
C PRO A 476 31.43 1.78 -24.36
N LEU A 477 30.20 2.26 -24.59
CA LEU A 477 29.06 1.51 -25.12
C LEU A 477 29.23 1.16 -26.63
N PRO A 478 28.82 -0.03 -27.09
CA PRO A 478 28.76 -0.38 -28.50
C PRO A 478 27.35 -0.27 -29.11
N THR A 479 27.28 0.08 -30.40
CA THR A 479 26.07 0.00 -31.26
C THR A 479 26.16 -1.19 -32.24
N PRO A 480 25.04 -1.64 -32.86
CA PRO A 480 24.84 -3.08 -33.13
C PRO A 480 25.27 -3.60 -34.52
N GLY A 481 25.64 -4.89 -34.61
CA GLY A 481 25.85 -5.57 -35.91
C GLY A 481 26.33 -7.03 -35.88
N LYS A 482 25.39 -7.99 -35.96
CA LYS A 482 25.43 -9.35 -36.57
C LYS A 482 26.64 -10.31 -36.42
N LEU A 483 26.27 -11.55 -36.04
CA LEU A 483 26.79 -12.89 -36.45
C LEU A 483 28.01 -13.54 -35.72
N ALA A 484 27.66 -14.61 -35.02
CA ALA A 484 28.35 -15.79 -34.44
C ALA A 484 29.48 -16.49 -35.26
N PRO A 485 30.09 -17.61 -34.77
CA PRO A 485 30.47 -18.02 -33.39
C PRO A 485 31.88 -18.66 -33.26
N ALA A 486 32.44 -18.82 -32.04
CA ALA A 486 33.32 -19.95 -31.67
C ALA A 486 33.66 -20.07 -30.16
N CYS A 487 33.54 -21.31 -29.67
CA CYS A 487 34.10 -22.06 -28.52
C CYS A 487 35.12 -21.49 -27.48
N PRO A 488 35.30 -22.20 -26.32
CA PRO A 488 35.72 -21.61 -25.04
C PRO A 488 37.15 -21.94 -24.59
N VAL A 489 37.64 -21.25 -23.55
CA VAL A 489 38.82 -21.65 -22.75
C VAL A 489 38.53 -21.51 -21.25
N SER A 490 39.19 -22.37 -20.48
CA SER A 490 39.03 -22.73 -19.06
C SER A 490 39.78 -21.83 -18.05
N HIS A 491 39.73 -22.26 -16.79
CA HIS A 491 40.54 -21.89 -15.60
C HIS A 491 39.94 -20.84 -14.67
N GLU A 492 40.01 -20.96 -13.35
CA GLU A 492 40.15 -22.09 -12.41
C GLU A 492 40.04 -21.46 -11.01
N ARG A 493 39.71 -22.23 -9.98
CA ARG A 493 39.77 -21.74 -8.60
C ARG A 493 41.15 -21.98 -8.01
N THR A 494 41.71 -20.99 -7.32
CA THR A 494 42.66 -21.23 -6.23
C THR A 494 42.06 -20.74 -4.91
N ARG A 495 42.18 -21.59 -3.89
CA ARG A 495 42.00 -21.24 -2.47
C ARG A 495 43.38 -20.94 -1.89
N ASP A 496 43.45 -20.11 -0.84
CA ASP A 496 44.08 -20.49 0.45
C ASP A 496 43.87 -19.39 1.53
N PRO A 497 44.18 -19.64 2.83
CA PRO A 497 43.23 -19.30 3.90
C PRO A 497 43.80 -18.44 5.07
N ASP A 498 43.04 -18.41 6.17
CA ASP A 498 43.35 -17.96 7.55
C ASP A 498 43.62 -16.46 7.76
N PHE A 499 42.94 -15.78 8.70
CA PHE A 499 43.21 -15.92 10.15
C PHE A 499 42.12 -15.29 11.05
N GLY A 500 41.97 -15.84 12.26
CA GLY A 500 41.93 -15.04 13.50
C GLY A 500 40.55 -14.61 14.06
N GLU A 501 40.07 -15.35 15.06
CA GLU A 501 38.97 -14.92 15.94
C GLU A 501 39.38 -13.78 16.89
N THR A 502 38.41 -12.95 17.30
CA THR A 502 38.35 -12.50 18.70
C THR A 502 36.91 -12.13 19.08
N ALA A 503 36.31 -12.88 20.00
CA ALA A 503 35.00 -12.58 20.57
C ALA A 503 35.13 -11.62 21.76
N LEU A 504 34.08 -10.83 22.06
CA LEU A 504 33.63 -10.53 23.43
C LEU A 504 32.33 -9.70 23.47
N PHE A 505 31.62 -9.82 24.61
CA PHE A 505 30.46 -9.03 25.08
C PHE A 505 29.07 -9.27 24.46
N HIS A 506 28.38 -10.29 24.99
CA HIS A 506 26.94 -10.18 25.31
C HIS A 506 26.66 -10.86 26.66
N SER A 507 26.34 -10.09 27.69
CA SER A 507 25.74 -10.55 28.96
C SER A 507 25.32 -9.36 29.83
N PHE A 508 24.04 -8.97 29.79
CA PHE A 508 23.33 -8.30 30.89
C PHE A 508 21.83 -8.29 30.58
N LEU A 509 21.10 -9.25 31.16
CA LEU A 509 19.64 -9.23 31.27
C LEU A 509 19.30 -9.43 32.74
N LEU A 510 18.91 -8.35 33.42
CA LEU A 510 18.44 -8.40 34.80
C LEU A 510 16.91 -8.51 34.83
N LEU A 511 16.43 -9.62 35.40
CA LEU A 511 15.03 -9.83 35.76
C LEU A 511 14.67 -8.99 37.00
N PRO A 512 13.47 -8.40 37.07
CA PRO A 512 12.82 -8.08 38.34
C PRO A 512 11.90 -9.24 38.77
N ARG A 513 12.06 -9.71 40.01
CA ARG A 513 11.12 -10.65 40.68
C ARG A 513 9.96 -9.88 41.33
N PRO A 514 8.78 -10.51 41.52
CA PRO A 514 7.60 -9.89 42.12
C PRO A 514 7.60 -9.96 43.66
N PHE A 515 6.82 -9.08 44.30
CA PHE A 515 6.46 -9.08 45.73
C PHE A 515 5.04 -8.48 45.92
N PRO A 516 4.35 -8.66 47.07
CA PRO A 516 3.07 -9.37 47.03
C PRO A 516 1.85 -8.59 47.56
N SER A 517 0.73 -9.31 47.65
CA SER A 517 -0.64 -8.88 47.90
C SER A 517 -0.95 -8.22 49.26
N SER A 518 -1.72 -7.13 49.21
CA SER A 518 -2.87 -6.81 50.08
C SER A 518 -3.77 -5.82 49.29
N GLY A 519 -5.09 -5.71 49.45
CA GLY A 519 -6.02 -6.38 50.34
C GLY A 519 -7.12 -5.41 50.80
N ASN A 520 -8.22 -5.25 50.04
CA ASN A 520 -9.54 -4.78 50.50
C ASN A 520 -10.59 -4.75 49.36
N GLN A 521 -11.86 -5.00 49.71
CA GLN A 521 -13.06 -4.83 48.85
C GLN A 521 -13.80 -3.49 49.21
N PRO A 522 -15.07 -3.25 48.81
CA PRO A 522 -15.47 -2.74 47.49
C PRO A 522 -16.38 -1.50 47.57
N SER A 523 -16.63 -0.79 46.45
CA SER A 523 -17.83 0.06 46.33
C SER A 523 -18.25 0.35 44.88
N ALA A 524 -19.57 0.44 44.72
CA ALA A 524 -20.37 0.55 43.50
C ALA A 524 -19.95 1.58 42.43
N ARG A 525 -20.31 1.27 41.17
CA ARG A 525 -20.69 2.25 40.13
C ARG A 525 -22.16 2.04 39.74
N PRO A 526 -22.95 3.09 39.50
CA PRO A 526 -24.31 2.97 38.98
C PRO A 526 -24.32 2.75 37.47
N ALA A 527 -25.39 2.13 36.96
CA ALA A 527 -25.65 1.94 35.53
C ALA A 527 -26.35 3.15 34.90
N PRO A 528 -26.10 3.46 33.61
CA PRO A 528 -26.89 4.43 32.84
C PRO A 528 -28.23 3.83 32.34
N PRO A 529 -29.24 4.66 32.01
CA PRO A 529 -30.59 4.20 31.69
C PRO A 529 -30.79 3.81 30.21
N SER A 530 -31.74 2.91 29.97
CA SER A 530 -32.24 2.52 28.65
C SER A 530 -33.38 3.44 28.16
N PRO A 531 -33.50 3.70 26.84
CA PRO A 531 -34.73 4.19 26.23
C PRO A 531 -35.65 3.03 25.81
N ASN A 532 -36.96 3.17 26.05
CA ASN A 532 -37.99 2.23 25.58
C ASN A 532 -38.33 2.43 24.09
N PRO A 533 -38.61 1.37 23.33
CA PRO A 533 -39.41 1.45 22.10
C PRO A 533 -40.93 1.44 22.42
N VAL A 534 -41.73 2.00 21.50
CA VAL A 534 -43.19 2.14 21.65
C VAL A 534 -43.94 0.92 21.08
N ASN A 535 -45.05 0.55 21.75
CA ASN A 535 -45.96 -0.54 21.42
C ASN A 535 -46.57 -0.48 20.00
N LEU A 536 -46.99 -1.65 19.49
CA LEU A 536 -48.37 -1.83 18.98
C LEU A 536 -48.84 -3.31 18.94
N ALA A 537 -50.04 -3.55 19.51
CA ALA A 537 -51.02 -4.62 19.24
C ALA A 537 -50.61 -6.12 19.36
N GLN A 538 -51.08 -6.87 20.38
CA GLN A 538 -52.33 -7.70 20.40
C GLN A 538 -52.22 -9.02 19.59
N THR A 539 -52.47 -10.23 20.12
CA THR A 539 -53.61 -10.69 20.96
C THR A 539 -53.32 -12.01 21.73
N SER A 540 -54.11 -12.24 22.81
CA SER A 540 -54.53 -13.48 23.52
C SER A 540 -54.07 -14.90 23.13
N ALA A 541 -54.16 -15.97 23.96
CA ALA A 541 -54.23 -16.18 25.43
C ALA A 541 -54.48 -17.68 25.74
N SER A 542 -53.77 -18.30 26.70
CA SER A 542 -54.15 -19.46 27.57
C SER A 542 -52.89 -20.07 28.21
N ARG A 543 -52.65 -19.99 29.52
CA ARG A 543 -53.21 -20.76 30.66
C ARG A 543 -52.95 -22.28 30.60
N LEU A 544 -51.94 -22.76 31.36
CA LEU A 544 -52.16 -23.54 32.60
C LEU A 544 -50.85 -24.00 33.32
N ALA A 545 -50.67 -23.48 34.54
CA ALA A 545 -50.26 -24.11 35.82
C ALA A 545 -49.10 -25.16 35.96
N PRO A 546 -48.46 -25.25 37.15
CA PRO A 546 -47.11 -25.82 37.30
C PRO A 546 -47.03 -27.14 38.11
N LEU A 547 -45.88 -27.83 38.04
CA LEU A 547 -45.48 -28.86 39.01
C LEU A 547 -44.02 -28.75 39.47
N ARG A 548 -43.73 -29.36 40.62
CA ARG A 548 -42.69 -28.94 41.59
C ARG A 548 -41.36 -29.71 41.55
N THR A 549 -40.27 -28.94 41.61
CA THR A 549 -39.02 -29.12 42.41
C THR A 549 -38.53 -30.53 42.80
N ARG A 550 -37.30 -30.85 42.35
CA ARG A 550 -36.12 -31.37 43.10
C ARG A 550 -34.92 -31.17 42.15
N GLY A 551 -33.80 -30.53 42.46
CA GLY A 551 -33.22 -30.15 43.74
C GLY A 551 -31.88 -30.87 43.93
N LEU A 552 -30.79 -30.32 43.39
CA LEU A 552 -29.38 -30.59 43.74
C LEU A 552 -28.45 -29.56 43.08
N SER A 553 -27.19 -29.49 43.53
CA SER A 553 -26.39 -28.26 43.64
C SER A 553 -25.19 -28.11 42.70
N ASN A 554 -24.73 -26.85 42.60
CA ASN A 554 -23.45 -26.29 42.11
C ASN A 554 -23.33 -25.84 40.64
N PRO A 555 -22.64 -24.69 40.38
CA PRO A 555 -22.61 -24.05 39.07
C PRO A 555 -21.44 -24.52 38.19
N LEU A 556 -21.75 -24.78 36.92
CA LEU A 556 -20.76 -25.07 35.89
C LEU A 556 -20.18 -23.77 35.31
N LYS A 557 -18.86 -23.72 35.20
CA LYS A 557 -18.15 -22.74 34.34
C LYS A 557 -18.45 -23.04 32.87
N PRO A 558 -18.47 -22.03 31.96
CA PRO A 558 -18.62 -22.28 30.53
C PRO A 558 -17.44 -23.13 30.02
N ALA A 559 -17.76 -24.17 29.25
CA ALA A 559 -16.79 -25.12 28.74
C ALA A 559 -16.36 -24.77 27.30
N ASN A 560 -15.06 -24.57 27.09
CA ASN A 560 -14.48 -24.53 25.75
C ASN A 560 -14.59 -25.91 25.10
N SER A 561 -15.52 -26.10 24.17
CA SER A 561 -15.71 -27.35 23.44
C SER A 561 -14.79 -27.46 22.22
N ALA A 562 -13.49 -27.62 22.47
CA ALA A 562 -12.58 -28.17 21.45
C ALA A 562 -12.80 -29.69 21.37
N SER A 563 -13.73 -30.14 20.54
CA SER A 563 -14.02 -31.57 20.33
C SER A 563 -12.87 -32.24 19.57
N GLY A 564 -12.08 -33.06 20.26
CA GLY A 564 -10.91 -33.70 19.67
C GLY A 564 -11.23 -34.82 18.70
N TYR A 565 -10.67 -34.75 17.49
CA TYR A 565 -10.38 -35.93 16.67
C TYR A 565 -8.94 -36.37 16.93
N GLY A 566 -8.77 -37.57 17.49
CA GLY A 566 -7.48 -38.09 17.92
C GLY A 566 -6.58 -38.54 16.77
N THR A 567 -5.83 -37.63 16.17
CA THR A 567 -4.67 -37.99 15.33
C THR A 567 -3.50 -38.45 16.22
N ARG A 568 -3.03 -39.68 16.01
CA ARG A 568 -1.81 -40.17 16.66
C ARG A 568 -0.62 -39.30 16.22
N ARG A 569 0.02 -38.63 17.19
CA ARG A 569 1.29 -37.94 17.00
C ARG A 569 2.36 -38.95 16.56
N ILE A 570 2.83 -38.83 15.32
CA ILE A 570 4.13 -39.36 14.89
C ILE A 570 5.00 -38.13 14.66
N PHE A 571 5.77 -37.75 15.69
CA PHE A 571 6.86 -36.79 15.54
C PHE A 571 8.14 -37.56 15.19
N LEU A 572 8.80 -37.16 14.12
CA LEU A 572 10.20 -37.49 13.86
C LEU A 572 10.95 -36.16 13.85
N ASP A 573 11.59 -35.84 14.98
CA ASP A 573 12.58 -34.76 15.02
C ASP A 573 13.85 -35.25 14.31
N PHE A 574 14.17 -34.64 13.17
CA PHE A 574 15.38 -34.94 12.41
C PHE A 574 16.48 -33.94 12.78
N GLY A 575 17.45 -34.40 13.58
CA GLY A 575 18.69 -33.66 13.84
C GLY A 575 19.54 -33.48 12.59
N GLU A 576 20.49 -32.54 12.63
CA GLU A 576 21.25 -32.08 11.45
C GLU A 576 21.96 -33.20 10.67
N GLU A 577 22.45 -34.25 11.35
CA GLU A 577 23.12 -35.40 10.71
C GLU A 577 22.21 -36.24 9.79
N GLU A 578 20.92 -36.35 10.08
CA GLU A 578 19.99 -37.12 9.25
C GLU A 578 19.59 -36.36 7.98
N SER A 579 19.64 -35.02 8.01
CA SER A 579 19.39 -34.20 6.82
C SER A 579 20.40 -34.49 5.70
N VAL A 580 21.65 -34.78 6.07
CA VAL A 580 22.73 -35.19 5.15
C VAL A 580 22.48 -36.60 4.58
N LYS A 581 21.90 -37.51 5.35
CA LYS A 581 21.51 -38.85 4.85
C LYS A 581 20.33 -38.77 3.89
N VAL A 582 19.33 -37.93 4.17
CA VAL A 582 18.19 -37.67 3.27
C VAL A 582 18.66 -37.08 1.94
N GLN A 583 19.55 -36.08 1.95
CA GLN A 583 20.16 -35.54 0.72
C GLN A 583 20.91 -36.61 -0.11
N ASN A 584 21.55 -37.58 0.54
CA ASN A 584 22.23 -38.67 -0.15
C ASN A 584 21.30 -39.79 -0.64
N LEU A 585 20.12 -39.98 -0.05
CA LEU A 585 19.06 -40.82 -0.64
C LEU A 585 18.43 -40.16 -1.88
N ILE A 586 18.14 -38.86 -1.82
CA ILE A 586 17.56 -38.10 -2.95
C ILE A 586 18.46 -38.20 -4.20
N ARG A 587 19.79 -38.21 -4.02
CA ARG A 587 20.78 -38.45 -5.10
C ARG A 587 20.77 -39.85 -5.72
N LYS A 588 20.12 -40.85 -5.10
CA LYS A 588 20.00 -42.20 -5.66
C LYS A 588 18.77 -42.34 -6.56
N ASP A 589 17.62 -41.80 -6.15
CA ASP A 589 16.40 -41.84 -6.97
C ASP A 589 16.43 -40.85 -8.15
N SER A 590 17.20 -39.77 -8.07
CA SER A 590 17.38 -38.82 -9.19
C SER A 590 18.08 -39.41 -10.42
N LYS A 591 18.48 -40.69 -10.41
CA LYS A 591 19.06 -41.39 -11.56
C LYS A 591 18.01 -41.99 -12.52
N ALA A 592 16.72 -41.96 -12.17
CA ALA A 592 15.66 -42.60 -12.95
C ALA A 592 14.79 -41.65 -13.80
N MET A 593 14.92 -40.33 -13.62
CA MET A 593 14.32 -39.35 -14.55
C MET A 593 15.34 -38.95 -15.61
N GLU A 594 14.91 -38.93 -16.88
CA GLU A 594 15.68 -38.29 -17.96
C GLU A 594 15.92 -36.80 -17.62
N ALA A 595 17.01 -36.24 -18.16
CA ALA A 595 17.37 -34.84 -17.90
C ALA A 595 16.34 -33.90 -18.55
N ARG A 596 15.32 -33.49 -17.77
CA ARG A 596 14.32 -32.50 -18.17
C ARG A 596 15.03 -31.19 -18.55
N LEU A 597 14.70 -30.66 -19.72
CA LEU A 597 15.26 -29.41 -20.24
C LEU A 597 14.27 -28.25 -20.08
N ASP A 598 14.80 -27.05 -19.90
CA ASP A 598 14.03 -25.81 -19.95
C ASP A 598 13.71 -25.39 -21.41
N LEU A 599 12.97 -24.29 -21.60
CA LEU A 599 12.59 -23.76 -22.92
C LEU A 599 13.77 -23.21 -23.73
N ASP A 600 14.93 -23.05 -23.11
CA ASP A 600 16.20 -22.64 -23.72
C ASP A 600 17.13 -23.84 -23.99
N GLY A 601 16.70 -25.06 -23.63
CA GLY A 601 17.42 -26.32 -23.85
C GLY A 601 18.44 -26.66 -22.77
N ASN A 602 18.50 -25.94 -21.65
CA ASN A 602 19.42 -26.22 -20.55
C ASN A 602 18.85 -27.28 -19.60
N PRO A 603 19.69 -28.11 -18.95
CA PRO A 603 19.23 -29.09 -17.97
C PRO A 603 18.69 -28.42 -16.70
N ILE A 604 17.44 -28.73 -16.35
CA ILE A 604 16.78 -28.20 -15.16
C ILE A 604 17.44 -28.77 -13.90
N ARG A 605 17.85 -27.87 -13.01
CA ARG A 605 18.46 -28.24 -11.74
C ARG A 605 17.38 -28.47 -10.67
N PRO A 606 17.48 -29.52 -9.84
CA PRO A 606 16.67 -29.65 -8.64
C PRO A 606 16.87 -28.44 -7.73
N ILE A 607 15.78 -27.91 -7.16
CA ILE A 607 15.77 -26.77 -6.24
C ILE A 607 14.84 -27.06 -5.06
N THR A 608 15.03 -26.34 -3.97
CA THR A 608 14.15 -26.33 -2.79
C THR A 608 13.17 -25.17 -2.90
N ILE A 609 11.88 -25.46 -2.79
CA ILE A 609 10.78 -24.50 -2.94
C ILE A 609 10.10 -24.31 -1.58
N CYS A 610 10.16 -23.09 -1.01
CA CYS A 610 9.31 -22.70 0.12
C CYS A 610 7.94 -22.28 -0.42
N MET A 611 6.92 -23.12 -0.26
CA MET A 611 5.57 -22.85 -0.74
C MET A 611 4.68 -22.44 0.43
N ILE A 612 4.34 -21.16 0.51
CA ILE A 612 3.47 -20.59 1.54
C ILE A 612 2.02 -20.70 1.05
N TRP A 613 1.15 -21.16 1.96
CA TRP A 613 -0.25 -21.51 1.72
C TRP A 613 -0.43 -22.75 0.81
N ALA A 614 0.51 -23.70 0.95
CA ALA A 614 0.59 -24.93 0.16
C ALA A 614 -0.59 -25.90 0.37
N GLY A 615 -1.29 -25.83 1.50
CA GLY A 615 -2.49 -26.61 1.81
C GLY A 615 -3.75 -26.09 1.12
N GLY A 616 -3.69 -24.94 0.45
CA GLY A 616 -4.78 -24.37 -0.34
C GLY A 616 -5.11 -25.17 -1.62
N PHE A 617 -6.14 -24.71 -2.34
CA PHE A 617 -6.55 -25.28 -3.63
C PHE A 617 -5.36 -25.36 -4.61
N ILE A 618 -4.78 -24.21 -4.95
CA ILE A 618 -3.68 -24.11 -5.93
C ILE A 618 -2.43 -24.83 -5.44
N GLY A 619 -2.07 -24.64 -4.16
CA GLY A 619 -0.91 -25.28 -3.54
C GLY A 619 -0.98 -26.80 -3.63
N SER A 620 -2.16 -27.40 -3.41
CA SER A 620 -2.32 -28.86 -3.48
C SER A 620 -2.07 -29.44 -4.88
N HIS A 621 -2.56 -28.81 -5.95
CA HIS A 621 -2.29 -29.24 -7.32
C HIS A 621 -0.83 -28.98 -7.74
N LEU A 622 -0.24 -27.88 -7.26
CA LEU A 622 1.17 -27.59 -7.51
C LEU A 622 2.08 -28.60 -6.82
N CYS A 623 1.77 -28.99 -5.57
CA CYS A 623 2.49 -30.04 -4.86
C CYS A 623 2.38 -31.40 -5.58
N GLU A 624 1.19 -31.80 -6.04
CA GLU A 624 1.01 -33.01 -6.85
C GLU A 624 1.95 -32.99 -8.08
N LYS A 625 1.86 -31.95 -8.91
CA LYS A 625 2.66 -31.78 -10.14
C LYS A 625 4.18 -31.82 -9.85
N LEU A 626 4.63 -31.07 -8.84
CA LEU A 626 6.04 -31.00 -8.47
C LEU A 626 6.58 -32.36 -8.01
N MET A 627 5.79 -33.13 -7.27
CA MET A 627 6.20 -34.48 -6.85
C MET A 627 6.25 -35.44 -8.04
N THR A 628 5.20 -35.48 -8.86
CA THR A 628 5.05 -36.49 -9.93
C THR A 628 5.88 -36.23 -11.19
N GLU A 629 6.19 -34.99 -11.54
CA GLU A 629 6.76 -34.64 -12.85
C GLU A 629 8.11 -33.88 -12.82
N THR A 630 8.58 -33.49 -11.63
CA THR A 630 9.82 -32.70 -11.47
C THR A 630 10.75 -33.34 -10.43
N PRO A 631 12.04 -32.97 -10.36
CA PRO A 631 12.95 -33.42 -9.31
C PRO A 631 13.00 -32.48 -8.08
N HIS A 632 12.15 -31.45 -8.01
CA HIS A 632 12.23 -30.41 -6.97
C HIS A 632 11.79 -30.90 -5.57
N THR A 633 12.23 -30.20 -4.52
CA THR A 633 11.85 -30.44 -3.12
C THR A 633 10.93 -29.33 -2.64
N VAL A 634 9.90 -29.64 -1.85
CA VAL A 634 8.89 -28.68 -1.37
C VAL A 634 8.87 -28.61 0.15
N LEU A 635 9.10 -27.42 0.70
CA LEU A 635 8.75 -27.04 2.06
C LEU A 635 7.33 -26.46 2.00
N ALA A 636 6.33 -27.27 2.33
CA ALA A 636 4.92 -26.90 2.32
C ALA A 636 4.57 -26.19 3.65
N VAL A 637 4.29 -24.90 3.57
CA VAL A 637 4.09 -24.01 4.73
C VAL A 637 2.63 -23.55 4.76
N ASP A 638 1.87 -23.92 5.79
CA ASP A 638 0.43 -23.61 5.91
C ASP A 638 -0.07 -23.77 7.37
N ILE A 639 -1.28 -23.34 7.70
CA ILE A 639 -1.99 -23.73 8.93
C ILE A 639 -2.45 -25.19 8.82
N TYR A 640 -3.03 -25.53 7.66
CA TYR A 640 -3.78 -26.76 7.38
C TYR A 640 -3.08 -27.59 6.29
N ASN A 641 -3.20 -28.91 6.37
CA ASN A 641 -2.60 -29.81 5.37
C ASN A 641 -3.61 -30.77 4.71
N ASP A 642 -4.90 -30.60 4.96
CA ASP A 642 -5.95 -31.57 4.58
C ASP A 642 -5.95 -31.88 3.07
N LYS A 643 -5.75 -30.88 2.22
CA LYS A 643 -5.73 -31.04 0.75
C LYS A 643 -4.43 -31.66 0.21
N ILE A 644 -3.34 -31.65 1.00
CA ILE A 644 -2.03 -32.25 0.66
C ILE A 644 -1.72 -33.51 1.50
N LYS A 645 -2.60 -33.90 2.43
CA LYS A 645 -2.45 -35.04 3.33
C LYS A 645 -2.17 -36.36 2.60
N HIS A 646 -2.78 -36.54 1.44
CA HIS A 646 -2.58 -37.69 0.56
C HIS A 646 -1.17 -37.77 -0.07
N LEU A 647 -0.37 -36.69 -0.01
CA LEU A 647 1.05 -36.65 -0.40
C LEU A 647 2.00 -36.86 0.79
N MET A 648 1.45 -37.10 1.99
CA MET A 648 2.19 -37.20 3.26
C MET A 648 1.89 -38.48 4.05
N GLU A 649 0.74 -39.12 3.80
CA GLU A 649 0.35 -40.37 4.48
C GLU A 649 1.09 -41.59 3.92
N LEU A 650 1.72 -42.35 4.81
CA LEU A 650 2.40 -43.61 4.48
C LEU A 650 1.45 -44.56 3.70
N PRO A 651 1.94 -45.22 2.62
CA PRO A 651 1.21 -46.31 1.99
C PRO A 651 0.88 -47.43 2.99
N ALA A 652 -0.04 -48.31 2.60
CA ALA A 652 -0.37 -49.50 3.39
C ALA A 652 0.89 -50.31 3.77
N ARG A 653 0.90 -50.85 5.00
CA ARG A 653 2.06 -51.40 5.73
C ARG A 653 3.19 -51.98 4.84
N GLY A 654 4.36 -51.36 4.92
CA GLY A 654 5.63 -51.97 4.50
C GLY A 654 6.31 -51.35 3.28
N GLN A 655 5.64 -50.45 2.55
CA GLN A 655 6.27 -49.71 1.44
C GLN A 655 6.88 -48.39 1.93
N PRO A 656 8.09 -48.00 1.47
CA PRO A 656 8.59 -46.65 1.67
C PRO A 656 7.66 -45.66 0.95
N HIS A 657 7.38 -44.52 1.58
CA HIS A 657 6.51 -43.52 0.97
C HIS A 657 7.21 -42.87 -0.24
N PRO A 658 6.53 -42.72 -1.40
CA PRO A 658 7.18 -42.37 -2.67
C PRO A 658 7.88 -41.01 -2.67
N TRP A 659 7.48 -40.09 -1.77
CA TRP A 659 8.00 -38.72 -1.70
C TRP A 659 8.78 -38.42 -0.40
N VAL A 660 9.27 -39.44 0.31
CA VAL A 660 10.05 -39.23 1.56
C VAL A 660 11.23 -38.30 1.30
N GLY A 661 11.33 -37.22 2.09
CA GLY A 661 12.37 -36.21 1.97
C GLY A 661 12.16 -35.17 0.87
N ARG A 662 11.28 -35.43 -0.12
CA ARG A 662 10.95 -34.48 -1.20
C ARG A 662 9.81 -33.51 -0.87
N ILE A 663 8.94 -33.84 0.08
CA ILE A 663 7.96 -32.90 0.63
C ILE A 663 8.01 -32.91 2.16
N GLN A 664 7.99 -31.71 2.77
CA GLN A 664 8.03 -31.51 4.22
C GLN A 664 6.95 -30.49 4.61
N PHE A 665 6.19 -30.77 5.68
CA PHE A 665 5.13 -29.85 6.15
C PHE A 665 5.61 -29.03 7.35
N HIS A 666 5.43 -27.71 7.27
CA HIS A 666 5.69 -26.77 8.35
C HIS A 666 4.41 -26.01 8.69
N ARG A 667 3.89 -26.23 9.90
CA ARG A 667 2.73 -25.48 10.38
C ARG A 667 3.11 -24.03 10.69
N LEU A 668 2.43 -23.07 10.06
CA LEU A 668 2.49 -21.66 10.44
C LEU A 668 1.85 -21.43 11.82
N ASN A 669 2.53 -20.65 12.65
CA ASN A 669 1.95 -20.10 13.88
C ASN A 669 1.39 -18.71 13.57
N ILE A 670 0.05 -18.59 13.62
CA ILE A 670 -0.65 -17.32 13.54
C ILE A 670 -1.13 -16.95 14.94
N LYS A 671 -1.04 -15.67 15.27
CA LYS A 671 -1.67 -15.12 16.47
C LYS A 671 -2.89 -14.33 16.02
N ASN A 672 -4.02 -14.55 16.68
CA ASN A 672 -4.99 -13.47 16.87
C ASN A 672 -4.28 -12.40 17.70
N ASP A 673 -3.99 -11.26 17.10
CA ASP A 673 -3.52 -10.10 17.85
C ASP A 673 -4.75 -9.38 18.40
N SER A 674 -4.97 -9.41 19.72
CA SER A 674 -6.13 -8.75 20.33
C SER A 674 -6.12 -7.22 20.20
N SER A 675 -5.04 -6.64 19.64
CA SER A 675 -4.95 -5.22 19.24
C SER A 675 -5.53 -4.95 17.83
N LEU A 676 -5.61 -5.98 16.99
CA LEU A 676 -6.11 -6.02 15.61
C LEU A 676 -6.52 -7.47 15.33
N GLU A 677 -7.71 -7.90 15.76
CA GLU A 677 -8.13 -9.31 15.67
C GLU A 677 -8.13 -9.76 14.20
N GLY A 678 -7.09 -10.52 13.84
CA GLY A 678 -6.76 -10.83 12.46
C GLY A 678 -5.56 -11.76 12.35
N LEU A 679 -5.38 -12.37 11.19
CA LEU A 679 -4.51 -13.53 10.98
C LEU A 679 -3.04 -13.18 10.66
N ILE A 680 -2.41 -12.32 11.47
CA ILE A 680 -1.03 -11.84 11.20
C ILE A 680 0.00 -12.99 11.31
N ILE A 681 0.81 -13.18 10.26
CA ILE A 681 1.91 -14.15 10.23
C ILE A 681 3.01 -13.72 11.22
N HIS A 682 2.99 -14.30 12.42
CA HIS A 682 3.97 -14.07 13.47
C HIS A 682 4.83 -15.32 13.72
N ASP A 683 5.43 -15.87 12.66
CA ASP A 683 6.32 -17.03 12.77
C ASP A 683 7.80 -16.68 12.54
N SER A 684 8.59 -16.71 13.61
CA SER A 684 10.05 -16.46 13.56
C SER A 684 10.82 -17.51 12.75
N LYS A 685 10.21 -18.64 12.40
CA LYS A 685 10.82 -19.68 11.55
C LYS A 685 10.67 -19.36 10.06
N LEU A 686 9.75 -18.49 9.66
CA LEU A 686 9.47 -18.22 8.24
C LEU A 686 10.70 -17.69 7.48
N GLU A 687 11.45 -16.76 8.08
CA GLU A 687 12.71 -16.29 7.49
C GLU A 687 13.72 -17.43 7.31
N GLY A 688 13.79 -18.37 8.25
CA GLY A 688 14.64 -19.57 8.16
C GLY A 688 14.24 -20.49 7.01
N LEU A 689 12.94 -20.76 6.85
CA LEU A 689 12.40 -21.58 5.75
C LEU A 689 12.64 -20.94 4.38
N ILE A 690 12.43 -19.64 4.25
CA ILE A 690 12.76 -18.87 3.03
C ILE A 690 14.26 -18.94 2.75
N LYS A 691 15.11 -18.74 3.77
CA LYS A 691 16.58 -18.81 3.64
C LYS A 691 17.08 -20.19 3.19
N MET A 692 16.42 -21.26 3.62
CA MET A 692 16.68 -22.65 3.22
C MET A 692 16.24 -22.98 1.79
N SER A 693 15.33 -22.21 1.21
CA SER A 693 14.84 -22.41 -0.17
C SER A 693 15.67 -21.67 -1.21
N ASP A 694 15.58 -22.08 -2.48
CA ASP A 694 16.09 -21.33 -3.64
C ASP A 694 14.99 -20.43 -4.22
N LEU A 695 13.74 -20.89 -4.14
CA LEU A 695 12.53 -20.23 -4.62
C LEU A 695 11.49 -20.20 -3.50
N THR A 696 10.87 -19.04 -3.27
CA THR A 696 9.66 -18.91 -2.47
C THR A 696 8.45 -18.69 -3.38
N ILE A 697 7.37 -19.43 -3.15
CA ILE A 697 6.07 -19.25 -3.80
C ILE A 697 5.08 -18.82 -2.72
N ASN A 698 4.55 -17.61 -2.83
CA ASN A 698 3.54 -17.08 -1.91
C ASN A 698 2.17 -17.11 -2.58
N LEU A 699 1.32 -18.06 -2.18
CA LEU A 699 -0.04 -18.23 -2.71
C LEU A 699 -1.04 -17.34 -1.96
N GLU A 700 -2.20 -17.08 -2.56
CA GLU A 700 -3.24 -16.22 -1.98
C GLU A 700 -3.94 -16.89 -0.78
N THR A 701 -4.30 -16.09 0.22
CA THR A 701 -4.88 -16.50 1.50
C THR A 701 -6.41 -16.36 1.51
N ILE A 702 -6.90 -15.16 1.82
CA ILE A 702 -8.33 -14.82 1.81
C ILE A 702 -8.68 -14.41 0.38
N CYS A 703 -9.32 -15.34 -0.33
CA CYS A 703 -9.59 -15.27 -1.77
C CYS A 703 -11.07 -15.51 -2.15
N THR A 704 -12.00 -15.39 -1.18
CA THR A 704 -13.45 -15.53 -1.42
C THR A 704 -14.14 -14.16 -1.42
N PRO A 705 -15.00 -13.84 -2.42
CA PRO A 705 -15.69 -12.54 -2.48
C PRO A 705 -16.58 -12.21 -1.27
N ALA A 706 -17.09 -13.22 -0.55
CA ALA A 706 -17.92 -13.02 0.64
C ALA A 706 -17.10 -12.56 1.86
N ASP A 707 -15.88 -13.10 2.04
CA ASP A 707 -14.97 -12.65 3.09
C ASP A 707 -14.55 -11.19 2.90
N TYR A 708 -14.47 -10.70 1.67
CA TYR A 708 -14.10 -9.31 1.40
C TYR A 708 -15.13 -8.29 1.89
N ILE A 709 -16.40 -8.71 2.00
CA ILE A 709 -17.51 -7.87 2.48
C ILE A 709 -17.68 -8.01 3.99
N THR A 710 -17.61 -9.25 4.48
CA THR A 710 -17.90 -9.58 5.88
C THR A 710 -16.69 -9.42 6.82
N ARG A 711 -15.46 -9.48 6.29
CA ARG A 711 -14.20 -9.31 7.02
C ARG A 711 -13.18 -8.49 6.19
N PRO A 712 -13.51 -7.24 5.79
CA PRO A 712 -12.62 -6.39 5.01
C PRO A 712 -11.28 -6.08 5.67
N LEU A 713 -11.18 -6.01 7.00
CA LEU A 713 -9.91 -5.85 7.72
C LEU A 713 -9.01 -7.06 7.50
N ASP A 714 -9.45 -8.26 7.91
CA ASP A 714 -8.78 -9.55 7.66
C ASP A 714 -8.30 -9.64 6.20
N THR A 715 -9.17 -9.31 5.25
CA THR A 715 -8.88 -9.33 3.82
C THR A 715 -7.71 -8.43 3.42
N ILE A 716 -7.56 -7.26 4.04
CA ILE A 716 -6.45 -6.33 3.78
C ILE A 716 -5.16 -6.78 4.49
N TYR A 717 -5.23 -7.23 5.75
CA TYR A 717 -4.07 -7.76 6.46
C TYR A 717 -3.48 -8.95 5.70
N SER A 718 -4.33 -9.92 5.37
CA SER A 718 -3.97 -11.20 4.75
C SER A 718 -3.39 -11.07 3.33
N ASN A 719 -3.81 -10.07 2.54
CA ASN A 719 -3.37 -9.88 1.14
C ASN A 719 -2.31 -8.78 0.95
N PHE A 720 -2.03 -7.95 1.96
CA PHE A 720 -0.97 -6.94 1.91
C PHE A 720 0.01 -7.06 3.08
N ILE A 721 -0.46 -6.89 4.33
CA ILE A 721 0.42 -6.82 5.51
C ILE A 721 1.22 -8.11 5.69
N ASP A 722 0.57 -9.27 5.55
CA ASP A 722 1.20 -10.59 5.68
C ASP A 722 2.10 -10.98 4.51
N ALA A 723 1.97 -10.30 3.37
CA ALA A 723 2.89 -10.46 2.25
C ALA A 723 4.21 -9.68 2.48
N LEU A 724 4.22 -8.60 3.26
CA LEU A 724 5.40 -7.75 3.47
C LEU A 724 6.61 -8.50 4.06
N PRO A 725 6.48 -9.35 5.10
CA PRO A 725 7.60 -10.14 5.60
C PRO A 725 8.16 -11.07 4.52
N VAL A 726 7.29 -11.72 3.72
CA VAL A 726 7.72 -12.64 2.66
C VAL A 726 8.57 -11.91 1.62
N VAL A 727 8.09 -10.79 1.07
CA VAL A 727 8.83 -10.01 0.06
C VAL A 727 10.16 -9.51 0.65
N ARG A 728 10.13 -9.00 1.89
CA ARG A 728 11.32 -8.51 2.59
C ARG A 728 12.34 -9.62 2.84
N TYR A 729 11.92 -10.82 3.23
CA TYR A 729 12.82 -11.96 3.47
C TYR A 729 13.40 -12.49 2.15
N CYS A 730 12.65 -12.51 1.06
CA CYS A 730 13.17 -12.86 -0.26
C CYS A 730 14.21 -11.86 -0.74
N SER A 731 13.90 -10.56 -0.69
CA SER A 731 14.81 -9.46 -1.06
C SER A 731 16.09 -9.48 -0.22
N LYS A 732 15.98 -9.56 1.11
CA LYS A 732 17.11 -9.63 2.06
C LYS A 732 18.04 -10.83 1.87
N ASN A 733 17.52 -11.98 1.43
CA ASN A 733 18.27 -13.24 1.34
C ASN A 733 18.57 -13.69 -0.10
N ASP A 734 18.43 -12.79 -1.10
CA ASP A 734 18.53 -13.05 -2.55
C ASP A 734 17.79 -14.33 -2.99
N LYS A 735 16.52 -14.44 -2.59
CA LYS A 735 15.64 -15.56 -2.97
C LYS A 735 14.69 -15.13 -4.07
N ARG A 736 14.48 -16.03 -5.04
CA ARG A 736 13.47 -15.83 -6.08
C ARG A 736 12.08 -15.88 -5.44
N LEU A 737 11.17 -15.00 -5.89
CA LEU A 737 9.77 -14.96 -5.45
C LEU A 737 8.82 -15.20 -6.62
N ILE A 738 7.94 -16.19 -6.53
CA ILE A 738 6.71 -16.22 -7.31
C ILE A 738 5.57 -15.80 -6.38
N HIS A 739 4.89 -14.70 -6.72
CA HIS A 739 3.75 -14.21 -5.94
C HIS A 739 2.45 -14.40 -6.71
N LEU A 740 1.47 -15.02 -6.06
CA LEU A 740 0.13 -15.16 -6.57
C LEU A 740 -0.71 -13.93 -6.19
N SER A 741 -0.97 -13.11 -7.19
CA SER A 741 -1.94 -12.02 -7.17
C SER A 741 -3.26 -12.55 -7.74
N THR A 742 -4.08 -11.71 -8.37
CA THR A 742 -5.41 -12.05 -8.87
C THR A 742 -5.80 -11.23 -10.10
N CYS A 743 -6.68 -11.74 -10.97
CA CYS A 743 -7.26 -10.94 -12.06
C CYS A 743 -8.15 -9.78 -11.55
N GLU A 744 -8.51 -9.75 -10.26
CA GLU A 744 -9.35 -8.70 -9.69
C GLU A 744 -8.61 -7.35 -9.55
N VAL A 745 -7.28 -7.32 -9.67
CA VAL A 745 -6.48 -6.09 -9.70
C VAL A 745 -6.85 -5.15 -10.86
N TYR A 746 -7.35 -5.69 -11.97
CA TYR A 746 -7.92 -4.90 -13.06
C TYR A 746 -9.26 -4.25 -12.67
N GLY A 747 -10.04 -4.95 -11.84
CA GLY A 747 -11.35 -4.50 -11.36
C GLY A 747 -12.43 -4.59 -12.43
N LYS A 748 -12.95 -3.43 -12.86
CA LYS A 748 -13.93 -3.28 -13.95
C LYS A 748 -13.24 -2.96 -15.28
N THR A 749 -13.90 -3.26 -16.39
CA THR A 749 -13.44 -2.85 -17.73
C THR A 749 -13.74 -1.37 -17.99
N ILE A 750 -12.97 -0.73 -18.89
CA ILE A 750 -13.27 0.64 -19.35
C ILE A 750 -14.64 0.65 -20.05
N GLY A 751 -14.95 -0.39 -20.82
CA GLY A 751 -16.22 -0.53 -21.53
C GLY A 751 -17.45 -0.57 -20.61
N SER A 752 -17.29 -0.98 -19.34
CA SER A 752 -18.39 -1.05 -18.38
C SER A 752 -19.10 0.28 -18.12
N PHE A 753 -18.40 1.41 -18.26
CA PHE A 753 -18.92 2.77 -18.03
C PHE A 753 -19.54 3.43 -19.26
N LEU A 754 -19.46 2.81 -20.44
CA LEU A 754 -20.15 3.29 -21.64
C LEU A 754 -21.65 2.98 -21.58
N PRO A 755 -22.53 3.69 -22.32
CA PRO A 755 -23.92 3.25 -22.53
C PRO A 755 -23.99 1.79 -23.02
N LYS A 756 -25.03 1.02 -22.63
CA LYS A 756 -25.09 -0.45 -22.84
C LYS A 756 -24.84 -0.89 -24.28
N ASP A 757 -25.37 -0.16 -25.25
CA ASP A 757 -25.29 -0.49 -26.68
C ASP A 757 -24.17 0.27 -27.43
N HIS A 758 -23.30 0.98 -26.71
CA HIS A 758 -22.25 1.82 -27.31
C HIS A 758 -21.22 0.98 -28.09
N PRO A 759 -20.88 1.33 -29.35
CA PRO A 759 -20.05 0.50 -30.22
C PRO A 759 -18.67 0.19 -29.62
N LEU A 760 -18.04 1.15 -28.95
CA LEU A 760 -16.74 0.96 -28.29
C LEU A 760 -16.71 -0.18 -27.25
N ARG A 761 -17.85 -0.64 -26.70
CA ARG A 761 -17.90 -1.84 -25.85
C ARG A 761 -17.46 -3.12 -26.56
N LYS A 762 -17.48 -3.13 -27.91
CA LYS A 762 -17.05 -4.26 -28.76
C LYS A 762 -15.57 -4.20 -29.14
N GLU A 763 -14.91 -3.06 -28.93
CA GLU A 763 -13.50 -2.89 -29.27
C GLU A 763 -12.60 -3.53 -28.19
N PRO A 764 -11.61 -4.37 -28.54
CA PRO A 764 -10.78 -5.08 -27.58
C PRO A 764 -10.09 -4.19 -26.53
N GLU A 765 -9.71 -2.96 -26.90
CA GLU A 765 -9.08 -1.99 -25.99
C GLU A 765 -9.95 -1.59 -24.79
N PHE A 766 -11.28 -1.79 -24.87
CA PHE A 766 -12.21 -1.49 -23.78
C PHE A 766 -12.46 -2.65 -22.82
N TYR A 767 -12.06 -3.90 -23.13
CA TYR A 767 -12.34 -5.07 -22.28
C TYR A 767 -11.23 -6.14 -22.16
N VAL A 768 -10.21 -6.12 -23.02
CA VAL A 768 -9.05 -7.02 -22.91
C VAL A 768 -8.08 -6.47 -21.86
N LEU A 769 -7.64 -7.34 -20.95
CA LEU A 769 -6.87 -6.96 -19.76
C LEU A 769 -5.39 -7.30 -19.97
N LYS A 770 -4.58 -6.31 -20.38
CA LYS A 770 -3.12 -6.39 -20.59
C LYS A 770 -2.36 -6.08 -19.31
N GLU A 771 -1.34 -6.86 -18.96
CA GLU A 771 -0.57 -6.71 -17.72
C GLU A 771 0.21 -5.39 -17.64
N ASP A 772 0.72 -4.92 -18.78
CA ASP A 772 1.59 -3.75 -18.95
C ASP A 772 0.83 -2.46 -19.29
N ALA A 773 -0.37 -2.55 -19.88
CA ALA A 773 -1.10 -1.40 -20.42
C ALA A 773 -2.45 -1.10 -19.74
N SER A 774 -3.21 -2.11 -19.30
CA SER A 774 -4.58 -1.88 -18.81
C SER A 774 -4.60 -1.23 -17.42
N PRO A 775 -5.54 -0.30 -17.16
CA PRO A 775 -5.68 0.34 -15.86
C PRO A 775 -6.22 -0.63 -14.79
N CYS A 776 -6.05 -0.24 -13.53
CA CYS A 776 -6.71 -0.85 -12.38
C CYS A 776 -7.93 0.03 -12.00
N ILE A 777 -9.16 -0.40 -12.33
CA ILE A 777 -10.40 0.36 -12.12
C ILE A 777 -11.22 -0.28 -11.01
N LEU A 778 -11.16 0.29 -9.80
CA LEU A 778 -11.93 -0.17 -8.66
C LEU A 778 -13.11 0.77 -8.38
N GLY A 779 -14.19 0.23 -7.79
CA GLY A 779 -15.26 1.06 -7.25
C GLY A 779 -14.81 1.94 -6.08
N PRO A 780 -15.71 2.79 -5.55
CA PRO A 780 -15.42 3.70 -4.44
C PRO A 780 -15.07 2.94 -3.14
N VAL A 781 -14.61 3.66 -2.12
CA VAL A 781 -14.04 3.06 -0.89
C VAL A 781 -15.08 2.30 -0.08
N GLN A 782 -16.32 2.81 -0.07
CA GLN A 782 -17.52 2.24 0.54
C GLN A 782 -17.89 0.86 0.00
N LYS A 783 -17.34 0.46 -1.16
CA LYS A 783 -17.48 -0.89 -1.72
C LYS A 783 -16.35 -1.78 -1.23
N HIS A 784 -16.56 -2.45 -0.09
CA HIS A 784 -15.57 -3.35 0.56
C HIS A 784 -15.05 -4.47 -0.35
N ARG A 785 -15.85 -4.87 -1.35
CA ARG A 785 -15.48 -5.83 -2.41
C ARG A 785 -14.07 -5.66 -2.97
N TRP A 786 -13.65 -4.40 -3.12
CA TRP A 786 -12.42 -4.00 -3.78
C TRP A 786 -11.20 -3.91 -2.84
N SER A 787 -11.37 -4.24 -1.55
CA SER A 787 -10.29 -4.24 -0.57
C SER A 787 -9.20 -5.27 -0.89
N SER A 788 -9.57 -6.51 -1.25
CA SER A 788 -8.61 -7.53 -1.74
C SER A 788 -7.84 -7.05 -2.97
N ALA A 789 -8.54 -6.58 -4.01
CA ALA A 789 -7.92 -6.06 -5.22
C ALA A 789 -6.96 -4.88 -4.94
N ARG A 790 -7.33 -3.94 -4.05
CA ARG A 790 -6.46 -2.81 -3.69
C ARG A 790 -5.24 -3.26 -2.87
N ALA A 791 -5.38 -4.25 -1.99
CA ALA A 791 -4.26 -4.86 -1.28
C ALA A 791 -3.26 -5.50 -2.26
N HIS A 792 -3.75 -6.35 -3.16
CA HIS A 792 -2.93 -6.99 -4.21
C HIS A 792 -2.19 -5.99 -5.10
N ILE A 793 -2.86 -4.94 -5.61
CA ILE A 793 -2.19 -3.90 -6.44
C ILE A 793 -1.05 -3.21 -5.68
N LEU A 794 -1.18 -3.03 -4.36
CA LEU A 794 -0.11 -2.43 -3.55
C LEU A 794 1.04 -3.41 -3.31
N THR A 795 0.75 -4.69 -3.06
CA THR A 795 1.73 -5.77 -2.97
C THR A 795 2.52 -5.93 -4.28
N GLU A 796 1.84 -5.96 -5.43
CA GLU A 796 2.46 -6.02 -6.76
C GLU A 796 3.39 -4.82 -7.01
N ARG A 797 2.97 -3.60 -6.66
CA ARG A 797 3.81 -2.39 -6.81
C ARG A 797 5.05 -2.43 -5.93
N LEU A 798 4.92 -2.93 -4.71
CA LEU A 798 6.03 -3.11 -3.79
C LEU A 798 7.01 -4.17 -4.29
N ILE A 799 6.53 -5.33 -4.77
CA ILE A 799 7.37 -6.38 -5.39
C ILE A 799 8.10 -5.85 -6.63
N TYR A 800 7.37 -5.15 -7.52
CA TYR A 800 7.95 -4.58 -8.74
C TYR A 800 9.09 -3.61 -8.42
N LYS A 801 8.93 -2.77 -7.40
CA LYS A 801 10.00 -1.85 -7.00
C LYS A 801 11.12 -2.51 -6.20
N GLU A 802 10.85 -3.50 -5.35
CA GLU A 802 11.91 -4.33 -4.74
C GLU A 802 12.78 -4.99 -5.82
N GLY A 803 12.20 -5.37 -6.97
CA GLY A 803 12.94 -5.80 -8.15
C GLY A 803 13.86 -4.72 -8.72
N ALA A 804 13.36 -3.48 -8.87
CA ALA A 804 14.09 -2.38 -9.47
C ALA A 804 15.11 -1.68 -8.55
N GLU A 805 14.84 -1.53 -7.25
CA GLU A 805 15.74 -0.89 -6.27
C GLU A 805 16.73 -1.88 -5.65
N ASN A 806 16.28 -3.10 -5.31
CA ASN A 806 17.03 -4.06 -4.52
C ASN A 806 17.40 -5.35 -5.28
N GLY A 807 17.00 -5.48 -6.55
CA GLY A 807 17.36 -6.64 -7.39
C GLY A 807 16.56 -7.91 -7.11
N LEU A 808 15.40 -7.83 -6.44
CA LEU A 808 14.55 -8.99 -6.18
C LEU A 808 14.14 -9.69 -7.49
N LYS A 809 14.53 -10.96 -7.63
CA LYS A 809 14.12 -11.82 -8.75
C LYS A 809 12.67 -12.27 -8.52
N PHE A 810 11.70 -11.64 -9.18
CA PHE A 810 10.27 -11.93 -8.97
C PHE A 810 9.54 -12.37 -10.25
N THR A 811 8.44 -13.11 -10.07
CA THR A 811 7.39 -13.31 -11.08
C THR A 811 6.04 -13.13 -10.38
N ILE A 812 5.11 -12.37 -10.98
CA ILE A 812 3.74 -12.20 -10.46
C ILE A 812 2.77 -12.97 -11.36
N VAL A 813 1.85 -13.71 -10.75
CA VAL A 813 0.82 -14.48 -11.45
C VAL A 813 -0.54 -13.87 -11.16
N ARG A 814 -1.35 -13.65 -12.20
CA ARG A 814 -2.75 -13.21 -12.10
C ARG A 814 -3.68 -14.32 -12.60
N PRO A 815 -4.24 -15.16 -11.69
CA PRO A 815 -5.22 -16.18 -12.03
C PRO A 815 -6.54 -15.61 -12.57
N PHE A 816 -6.98 -16.07 -13.74
CA PHE A 816 -8.32 -15.83 -14.28
C PHE A 816 -9.19 -17.06 -14.01
N ASN A 817 -9.92 -17.00 -12.89
CA ASN A 817 -10.96 -17.96 -12.49
C ASN A 817 -10.55 -19.43 -12.71
N TRP A 818 -9.48 -19.87 -12.02
CA TRP A 818 -9.01 -21.26 -12.11
C TRP A 818 -10.00 -22.21 -11.45
N ILE A 819 -10.37 -23.27 -12.15
CA ILE A 819 -11.41 -24.25 -11.79
C ILE A 819 -10.82 -25.65 -11.70
N GLY A 820 -11.20 -26.41 -10.66
CA GLY A 820 -10.83 -27.82 -10.56
C GLY A 820 -11.19 -28.50 -9.24
N PRO A 821 -10.76 -29.76 -9.06
CA PRO A 821 -10.87 -30.50 -7.81
C PRO A 821 -10.31 -29.74 -6.60
N ARG A 822 -10.86 -29.95 -5.40
CA ARG A 822 -10.41 -29.32 -4.14
C ARG A 822 -10.46 -27.77 -4.10
N MET A 823 -11.15 -27.12 -5.04
CA MET A 823 -11.44 -25.69 -4.96
C MET A 823 -12.41 -25.42 -3.80
N ASP A 824 -12.04 -24.49 -2.92
CA ASP A 824 -12.80 -24.08 -1.73
C ASP A 824 -13.31 -25.26 -0.87
N TYR A 825 -14.61 -25.34 -0.59
CA TYR A 825 -15.25 -26.33 0.25
C TYR A 825 -16.75 -26.45 -0.11
N ILE A 826 -17.38 -27.55 0.28
CA ILE A 826 -18.83 -27.76 0.23
C ILE A 826 -19.43 -27.43 1.62
N PRO A 827 -20.30 -26.41 1.74
CA PRO A 827 -20.86 -25.97 3.01
C PRO A 827 -21.54 -27.09 3.80
N GLY A 828 -21.14 -27.23 5.07
CA GLY A 828 -21.64 -28.25 5.99
C GLY A 828 -21.08 -29.66 5.75
N VAL A 829 -20.05 -29.82 4.91
CA VAL A 829 -19.35 -31.11 4.68
C VAL A 829 -17.86 -31.01 5.04
N ASP A 830 -17.11 -30.18 4.32
CA ASP A 830 -15.67 -29.93 4.54
C ASP A 830 -15.35 -28.43 4.72
N GLY A 831 -16.39 -27.62 4.97
CA GLY A 831 -16.31 -26.23 5.39
C GLY A 831 -17.56 -25.82 6.20
N PRO A 832 -17.60 -24.57 6.72
CA PRO A 832 -18.69 -24.08 7.56
C PRO A 832 -20.04 -24.12 6.83
N SER A 833 -21.13 -24.40 7.55
CA SER A 833 -22.49 -24.48 6.96
C SER A 833 -22.96 -23.17 6.35
N GLU A 834 -22.65 -22.04 7.00
CA GLU A 834 -23.00 -20.69 6.53
C GLU A 834 -21.93 -20.08 5.60
N GLY A 835 -20.92 -20.86 5.20
CA GLY A 835 -19.82 -20.38 4.37
C GLY A 835 -20.24 -20.18 2.91
N VAL A 836 -19.83 -19.06 2.31
CA VAL A 836 -20.09 -18.73 0.91
C VAL A 836 -18.79 -18.81 0.08
N PRO A 837 -18.46 -19.98 -0.50
CA PRO A 837 -17.28 -20.15 -1.33
C PRO A 837 -17.47 -19.57 -2.75
N ARG A 838 -16.48 -19.69 -3.63
CA ARG A 838 -16.58 -19.18 -5.02
C ARG A 838 -17.57 -20.01 -5.85
N VAL A 839 -17.98 -19.43 -6.98
CA VAL A 839 -19.08 -19.90 -7.85
C VAL A 839 -19.13 -21.41 -8.13
N LEU A 840 -17.99 -22.04 -8.44
CA LEU A 840 -17.92 -23.48 -8.69
C LEU A 840 -18.40 -24.30 -7.49
N ALA A 841 -17.95 -23.96 -6.28
CA ALA A 841 -18.24 -24.70 -5.07
C ALA A 841 -19.68 -24.43 -4.61
N CYS A 842 -20.18 -23.20 -4.74
CA CYS A 842 -21.60 -22.87 -4.56
C CYS A 842 -22.49 -23.71 -5.47
N PHE A 843 -22.26 -23.68 -6.79
CA PHE A 843 -23.06 -24.43 -7.75
C PHE A 843 -22.90 -25.96 -7.60
N SER A 844 -21.70 -26.45 -7.26
CA SER A 844 -21.49 -27.86 -6.93
C SER A 844 -22.32 -28.29 -5.72
N ASN A 845 -22.39 -27.46 -4.67
CA ASN A 845 -23.22 -27.72 -3.49
C ASN A 845 -24.72 -27.77 -3.85
N ASN A 846 -25.23 -26.81 -4.64
CA ASN A 846 -26.64 -26.82 -5.07
C ASN A 846 -26.95 -28.07 -5.91
N LEU A 847 -26.11 -28.43 -6.89
CA LEU A 847 -26.26 -29.64 -7.71
C LEU A 847 -26.25 -30.93 -6.86
N LEU A 848 -25.34 -31.04 -5.89
CA LEU A 848 -25.25 -32.19 -4.98
C LEU A 848 -26.49 -32.32 -4.07
N ARG A 849 -27.09 -31.19 -3.67
CA ARG A 849 -28.31 -31.13 -2.84
C ARG A 849 -29.62 -31.18 -3.64
N ARG A 850 -29.53 -31.09 -4.97
CA ARG A 850 -30.66 -30.92 -5.90
C ARG A 850 -31.50 -29.67 -5.61
N GLU A 851 -30.80 -28.56 -5.39
CA GLU A 851 -31.34 -27.21 -5.24
C GLU A 851 -31.07 -26.38 -6.51
N PRO A 852 -31.89 -25.35 -6.81
CA PRO A 852 -31.59 -24.40 -7.88
C PRO A 852 -30.30 -23.63 -7.63
N LEU A 853 -29.53 -23.35 -8.69
CA LEU A 853 -28.30 -22.56 -8.63
C LEU A 853 -28.65 -21.07 -8.49
N LYS A 854 -28.11 -20.42 -7.46
CA LYS A 854 -28.37 -19.00 -7.15
C LYS A 854 -27.59 -18.06 -8.08
N LEU A 855 -28.28 -17.32 -8.94
CA LEU A 855 -27.72 -16.35 -9.87
C LEU A 855 -27.75 -14.95 -9.27
N VAL A 856 -26.61 -14.48 -8.77
CA VAL A 856 -26.46 -13.13 -8.23
C VAL A 856 -26.71 -12.10 -9.32
N ASP A 857 -27.67 -11.20 -9.10
CA ASP A 857 -28.14 -10.16 -10.03
C ASP A 857 -28.42 -10.70 -11.46
N GLY A 858 -29.01 -11.90 -11.54
CA GLY A 858 -29.32 -12.58 -12.80
C GLY A 858 -28.10 -13.17 -13.53
N GLY A 859 -26.93 -13.18 -12.91
CA GLY A 859 -25.73 -13.88 -13.39
C GLY A 859 -25.13 -13.34 -14.70
N GLN A 860 -25.28 -12.04 -14.97
CA GLN A 860 -24.92 -11.43 -16.25
C GLN A 860 -23.41 -11.11 -16.41
N SER A 861 -22.63 -11.09 -15.33
CA SER A 861 -21.18 -10.86 -15.38
C SER A 861 -20.46 -11.97 -16.18
N LEU A 862 -19.49 -11.57 -17.01
CA LEU A 862 -18.72 -12.45 -17.89
C LEU A 862 -17.40 -12.90 -17.23
N ARG A 863 -17.08 -14.19 -17.34
CA ARG A 863 -15.86 -14.81 -16.78
C ARG A 863 -15.23 -15.76 -17.79
N THR A 864 -13.91 -15.82 -17.76
CA THR A 864 -13.09 -16.82 -18.47
C THR A 864 -12.61 -17.87 -17.48
N PHE A 865 -12.93 -19.14 -17.70
CA PHE A 865 -12.58 -20.22 -16.77
C PHE A 865 -11.42 -21.08 -17.29
N LEU A 866 -10.38 -21.20 -16.50
CA LEU A 866 -9.19 -22.02 -16.81
C LEU A 866 -9.17 -23.31 -15.98
N TYR A 867 -8.86 -24.44 -16.61
CA TYR A 867 -8.67 -25.69 -15.87
C TYR A 867 -7.40 -25.66 -15.04
N ILE A 868 -7.47 -26.10 -13.79
CA ILE A 868 -6.34 -26.06 -12.85
C ILE A 868 -5.09 -26.77 -13.37
N LYS A 869 -5.22 -27.86 -14.13
CA LYS A 869 -4.03 -28.55 -14.68
C LYS A 869 -3.28 -27.71 -15.72
N ASP A 870 -4.01 -27.01 -16.57
CA ASP A 870 -3.43 -26.10 -17.56
C ASP A 870 -2.74 -24.92 -16.85
N ALA A 871 -3.37 -24.38 -15.80
CA ALA A 871 -2.81 -23.31 -14.97
C ALA A 871 -1.52 -23.72 -14.25
N ILE A 872 -1.48 -24.93 -13.69
CA ILE A 872 -0.30 -25.47 -13.02
C ILE A 872 0.84 -25.73 -14.00
N GLU A 873 0.56 -26.05 -15.27
CA GLU A 873 1.59 -26.08 -16.32
C GLU A 873 2.21 -24.70 -16.55
N ALA A 874 1.42 -23.63 -16.55
CA ALA A 874 1.94 -22.26 -16.65
C ALA A 874 2.88 -21.92 -15.48
N VAL A 875 2.48 -22.25 -14.25
CA VAL A 875 3.29 -22.03 -13.05
C VAL A 875 4.56 -22.88 -13.08
N LEU A 876 4.51 -24.12 -13.56
CA LEU A 876 5.69 -24.96 -13.71
C LEU A 876 6.69 -24.37 -14.71
N LEU A 877 6.22 -23.87 -15.86
CA LEU A 877 7.07 -23.13 -16.80
C LEU A 877 7.71 -21.91 -16.14
N MET A 878 6.98 -21.16 -15.30
CA MET A 878 7.56 -20.03 -14.55
C MET A 878 8.62 -20.49 -13.54
N ILE A 879 8.43 -21.62 -12.86
CA ILE A 879 9.40 -22.19 -11.91
C ILE A 879 10.71 -22.54 -12.63
N GLU A 880 10.62 -23.26 -13.75
CA GLU A 880 11.77 -23.87 -14.43
C GLU A 880 12.46 -22.94 -15.44
N ASN A 881 11.83 -21.82 -15.86
CA ASN A 881 12.37 -20.87 -16.82
C ASN A 881 12.58 -19.47 -16.19
N PRO A 882 13.45 -19.33 -15.16
CA PRO A 882 13.63 -18.07 -14.45
C PRO A 882 14.06 -16.91 -15.36
N ASP A 883 14.90 -17.17 -16.35
CA ASP A 883 15.45 -16.11 -17.22
C ASP A 883 14.40 -15.49 -18.16
N ARG A 884 13.29 -16.20 -18.40
CA ARG A 884 12.12 -15.70 -19.15
C ARG A 884 10.98 -15.20 -18.27
N ALA A 885 10.90 -15.67 -17.03
CA ALA A 885 9.81 -15.37 -16.10
C ALA A 885 10.13 -14.27 -15.08
N ASN A 886 11.41 -14.00 -14.80
CA ASN A 886 11.80 -12.95 -13.85
C ASN A 886 11.43 -11.55 -14.40
N GLY A 887 11.03 -10.64 -13.50
CA GLY A 887 10.59 -9.28 -13.83
C GLY A 887 9.17 -9.17 -14.41
N HIS A 888 8.52 -10.30 -14.73
CA HIS A 888 7.25 -10.31 -15.44
C HIS A 888 6.03 -10.47 -14.53
N ILE A 889 4.92 -9.88 -14.99
CA ILE A 889 3.56 -10.14 -14.53
C ILE A 889 2.90 -10.97 -15.63
N PHE A 890 2.22 -12.06 -15.28
CA PHE A 890 1.55 -12.93 -16.25
C PHE A 890 0.07 -13.11 -15.94
N ASN A 891 -0.77 -12.83 -16.93
CA ASN A 891 -2.13 -13.36 -16.99
C ASN A 891 -2.10 -14.88 -17.23
N VAL A 892 -2.83 -15.62 -16.40
CA VAL A 892 -3.00 -17.07 -16.58
C VAL A 892 -4.49 -17.37 -16.61
N GLY A 893 -5.03 -17.51 -17.82
CA GLY A 893 -6.46 -17.72 -18.08
C GLY A 893 -6.72 -18.45 -19.38
N ASN A 894 -8.01 -18.68 -19.71
CA ASN A 894 -8.42 -19.16 -21.02
C ASN A 894 -9.44 -18.21 -21.65
N PRO A 895 -9.04 -17.32 -22.60
CA PRO A 895 -9.96 -16.38 -23.23
C PRO A 895 -11.04 -17.07 -24.08
N ASN A 896 -10.84 -18.33 -24.48
CA ASN A 896 -11.80 -19.10 -25.27
C ASN A 896 -12.95 -19.70 -24.43
N ASN A 897 -12.78 -19.77 -23.10
CA ASN A 897 -13.79 -20.27 -22.17
C ASN A 897 -14.57 -19.10 -21.52
N GLU A 898 -14.92 -18.06 -22.29
CA GLU A 898 -15.76 -16.95 -21.82
C GLU A 898 -17.24 -17.35 -21.80
N VAL A 899 -17.89 -17.19 -20.64
CA VAL A 899 -19.34 -17.32 -20.46
C VAL A 899 -19.84 -16.35 -19.40
N THR A 900 -21.14 -16.05 -19.43
CA THR A 900 -21.83 -15.41 -18.28
C THR A 900 -21.93 -16.39 -17.11
N VAL A 901 -22.10 -15.90 -15.88
CA VAL A 901 -22.37 -16.76 -14.71
C VAL A 901 -23.66 -17.59 -14.92
N LYS A 902 -24.66 -17.04 -15.60
CA LYS A 902 -25.88 -17.76 -16.01
C LYS A 902 -25.58 -18.93 -16.96
N GLN A 903 -24.87 -18.68 -18.06
CA GLN A 903 -24.46 -19.75 -19.00
C GLN A 903 -23.58 -20.81 -18.33
N PHE A 904 -22.72 -20.40 -17.39
CA PHE A 904 -21.93 -21.33 -16.58
C PHE A 904 -22.82 -22.26 -15.74
N ALA A 905 -23.89 -21.74 -15.12
CA ALA A 905 -24.87 -22.54 -14.38
C ALA A 905 -25.65 -23.51 -15.29
N GLU A 906 -26.04 -23.06 -16.49
CA GLU A 906 -26.72 -23.88 -17.51
C GLU A 906 -25.83 -25.06 -17.94
N ILE A 907 -24.58 -24.79 -18.33
CA ILE A 907 -23.60 -25.83 -18.73
C ILE A 907 -23.27 -26.76 -17.55
N MET A 908 -23.09 -26.23 -16.33
CA MET A 908 -22.87 -27.06 -15.15
C MET A 908 -24.04 -28.02 -14.88
N THR A 909 -25.28 -27.59 -15.13
CA THR A 909 -26.47 -28.42 -14.94
C THR A 909 -26.54 -29.54 -15.99
N GLU A 910 -26.26 -29.24 -17.25
CA GLU A 910 -26.17 -30.22 -18.34
C GLU A 910 -25.10 -31.28 -18.06
N VAL A 911 -23.87 -30.83 -17.78
CA VAL A 911 -22.73 -31.71 -17.49
C VAL A 911 -22.98 -32.51 -16.22
N TYR A 912 -23.56 -31.93 -15.17
CA TYR A 912 -23.91 -32.67 -13.97
C TYR A 912 -24.98 -33.74 -14.24
N SER A 913 -25.96 -33.49 -15.10
CA SER A 913 -26.95 -34.51 -15.50
C SER A 913 -26.27 -35.72 -16.15
N LYS A 914 -25.34 -35.49 -17.09
CA LYS A 914 -24.51 -36.54 -17.71
C LYS A 914 -23.66 -37.32 -16.68
N VAL A 915 -23.00 -36.61 -15.76
CA VAL A 915 -22.15 -37.19 -14.70
C VAL A 915 -22.96 -37.94 -13.64
N SER A 916 -24.22 -37.54 -13.41
CA SER A 916 -25.05 -38.03 -12.32
C SER A 916 -25.96 -39.20 -12.68
N GLY A 917 -26.40 -39.26 -13.94
CA GLY A 917 -27.54 -40.06 -14.37
C GLY A 917 -28.90 -39.54 -13.90
N GLU A 918 -28.95 -38.34 -13.30
CA GLU A 918 -30.17 -37.70 -12.81
C GLU A 918 -30.58 -36.57 -13.77
N PRO A 919 -31.88 -36.40 -14.09
CA PRO A 919 -32.33 -35.29 -14.92
C PRO A 919 -32.15 -33.94 -14.19
N PRO A 920 -32.02 -32.83 -14.94
CA PRO A 920 -32.07 -31.48 -14.37
C PRO A 920 -33.34 -31.23 -13.55
N LEU A 921 -33.29 -30.21 -12.68
CA LEU A 921 -34.49 -29.65 -12.07
C LEU A 921 -35.34 -28.94 -13.13
N GLU A 922 -36.66 -28.91 -12.93
CA GLU A 922 -37.60 -28.14 -13.76
C GLU A 922 -37.27 -26.63 -13.75
N VAL A 923 -36.86 -26.12 -12.57
CA VAL A 923 -36.31 -24.78 -12.39
C VAL A 923 -34.86 -24.94 -11.88
N PRO A 924 -33.85 -24.97 -12.76
CA PRO A 924 -32.46 -25.25 -12.37
C PRO A 924 -31.72 -24.05 -11.79
N THR A 925 -32.23 -22.82 -11.98
CA THR A 925 -31.61 -21.58 -11.50
C THR A 925 -32.65 -20.66 -10.85
N ILE A 926 -32.21 -19.84 -9.90
CA ILE A 926 -33.03 -18.79 -9.28
C ILE A 926 -32.21 -17.51 -9.14
N ASP A 927 -32.79 -16.36 -9.49
CA ASP A 927 -32.12 -15.07 -9.34
C ASP A 927 -32.17 -14.62 -7.87
N VAL A 928 -31.08 -14.02 -7.38
CA VAL A 928 -30.92 -13.48 -6.03
C VAL A 928 -30.22 -12.13 -6.10
N SER A 929 -30.52 -11.18 -5.22
CA SER A 929 -29.79 -9.90 -5.21
C SER A 929 -28.38 -10.07 -4.63
N SER A 930 -27.43 -9.24 -5.07
CA SER A 930 -26.10 -9.20 -4.44
C SER A 930 -26.13 -8.78 -2.97
N GLU A 931 -27.07 -7.93 -2.57
CA GLU A 931 -27.27 -7.53 -1.19
C GLU A 931 -27.72 -8.71 -0.31
N GLU A 932 -28.64 -9.56 -0.79
CA GLU A 932 -29.07 -10.78 -0.08
C GLU A 932 -27.97 -11.85 -0.05
N PHE A 933 -27.18 -11.99 -1.12
CA PHE A 933 -26.21 -13.08 -1.25
C PHE A 933 -24.83 -12.78 -0.66
N TYR A 934 -24.33 -11.54 -0.83
CA TYR A 934 -22.98 -11.12 -0.38
C TYR A 934 -23.00 -10.03 0.69
N GLY A 935 -24.13 -9.33 0.88
CA GLY A 935 -24.26 -8.20 1.81
C GLY A 935 -24.06 -6.83 1.18
N GLU A 936 -24.30 -5.79 1.99
CA GLU A 936 -24.04 -4.39 1.61
C GLU A 936 -22.59 -4.16 1.18
N GLY A 937 -22.34 -3.16 0.35
CA GLY A 937 -20.98 -2.86 -0.12
C GLY A 937 -20.43 -3.82 -1.20
N TYR A 938 -21.22 -4.80 -1.65
CA TYR A 938 -20.88 -5.59 -2.85
C TYR A 938 -20.84 -4.74 -4.12
N ASP A 939 -19.99 -5.16 -5.05
CA ASP A 939 -19.80 -4.66 -6.41
C ASP A 939 -19.16 -5.82 -7.22
N ASP A 940 -18.98 -5.71 -8.53
CA ASP A 940 -18.38 -6.80 -9.31
C ASP A 940 -17.54 -6.36 -10.51
N SER A 941 -16.65 -7.24 -10.96
CA SER A 941 -16.03 -7.17 -12.29
C SER A 941 -17.08 -7.53 -13.35
N ASP A 942 -17.28 -6.68 -14.34
CA ASP A 942 -18.25 -6.91 -15.41
C ASP A 942 -17.79 -8.01 -16.39
N ARG A 943 -16.53 -7.97 -16.84
CA ARG A 943 -15.97 -8.89 -17.84
C ARG A 943 -14.48 -9.13 -17.58
N ARG A 944 -14.01 -10.37 -17.72
CA ARG A 944 -12.60 -10.75 -17.50
C ARG A 944 -12.06 -11.52 -18.70
N ILE A 945 -11.42 -10.82 -19.64
CA ILE A 945 -10.68 -11.42 -20.75
C ILE A 945 -9.18 -11.19 -20.54
N PRO A 946 -8.36 -12.24 -20.34
CA PRO A 946 -6.91 -12.09 -20.25
C PRO A 946 -6.33 -11.75 -21.63
N ASP A 947 -5.43 -10.77 -21.70
CA ASP A 947 -4.48 -10.73 -22.80
C ASP A 947 -3.47 -11.88 -22.62
N MET A 948 -3.11 -12.53 -23.71
CA MET A 948 -2.26 -13.72 -23.73
C MET A 948 -0.86 -13.45 -24.30
N THR A 949 -0.56 -12.20 -24.70
CA THR A 949 0.64 -11.85 -25.49
C THR A 949 1.92 -12.08 -24.71
N ILE A 950 1.99 -11.65 -23.45
CA ILE A 950 3.22 -11.71 -22.65
C ILE A 950 3.55 -13.15 -22.27
N ILE A 951 2.59 -13.90 -21.75
CA ILE A 951 2.81 -15.31 -21.37
C ILE A 951 3.11 -16.21 -22.58
N ASN A 952 2.48 -15.98 -23.74
CA ASN A 952 2.83 -16.69 -24.96
C ASN A 952 4.25 -16.37 -25.43
N ARG A 953 4.64 -15.09 -25.41
CA ARG A 953 5.97 -14.66 -25.86
C ARG A 953 7.08 -15.25 -24.99
N GLN A 954 6.91 -15.23 -23.67
CA GLN A 954 7.95 -15.72 -22.76
C GLN A 954 7.95 -17.24 -22.61
N LEU A 955 6.80 -17.86 -22.43
CA LEU A 955 6.69 -19.26 -22.00
C LEU A 955 6.08 -20.20 -23.06
N GLY A 956 5.58 -19.68 -24.19
CA GLY A 956 4.86 -20.49 -25.20
C GLY A 956 3.57 -21.14 -24.69
N TRP A 957 3.09 -20.72 -23.51
CA TRP A 957 1.98 -21.38 -22.83
C TRP A 957 0.63 -20.99 -23.43
N ASN A 958 -0.18 -22.01 -23.75
CA ASN A 958 -1.59 -21.87 -24.10
C ASN A 958 -2.43 -22.88 -23.31
N PRO A 959 -3.65 -22.49 -22.90
CA PRO A 959 -4.62 -23.41 -22.32
C PRO A 959 -5.10 -24.41 -23.38
N LYS A 960 -5.40 -25.64 -22.95
CA LYS A 960 -5.76 -26.76 -23.84
C LYS A 960 -7.17 -27.29 -23.57
N THR A 961 -7.69 -27.11 -22.36
CA THR A 961 -8.91 -27.76 -21.89
C THR A 961 -10.14 -26.85 -22.12
N SER A 962 -11.16 -27.40 -22.78
CA SER A 962 -12.43 -26.69 -23.01
C SER A 962 -13.25 -26.56 -21.71
N LEU A 963 -14.24 -25.66 -21.73
CA LEU A 963 -15.15 -25.47 -20.60
C LEU A 963 -15.97 -26.73 -20.27
N HIS A 964 -16.39 -27.51 -21.26
CA HIS A 964 -17.11 -28.76 -21.02
C HIS A 964 -16.19 -29.84 -20.43
N ASP A 965 -14.98 -30.02 -20.97
CA ASP A 965 -14.04 -31.04 -20.49
C ASP A 965 -13.59 -30.78 -19.04
N LEU A 966 -13.30 -29.51 -18.71
CA LEU A 966 -12.90 -29.14 -17.35
C LEU A 966 -14.05 -29.32 -16.36
N LEU A 967 -15.29 -29.05 -16.77
CA LEU A 967 -16.48 -29.26 -15.94
C LEU A 967 -16.80 -30.74 -15.78
N GLU A 968 -16.69 -31.57 -16.83
CA GLU A 968 -16.95 -33.01 -16.74
C GLU A 968 -15.94 -33.69 -15.79
N SER A 969 -14.65 -33.36 -15.93
CA SER A 969 -13.59 -33.78 -15.00
C SER A 969 -13.89 -33.34 -13.55
N THR A 970 -14.21 -32.05 -13.36
CA THR A 970 -14.39 -31.45 -12.03
C THR A 970 -15.65 -31.96 -11.34
N LEU A 971 -16.79 -32.00 -12.04
CA LEU A 971 -18.06 -32.47 -11.49
C LEU A 971 -18.06 -33.99 -11.23
N THR A 972 -17.30 -34.77 -12.02
CA THR A 972 -17.04 -36.19 -11.71
C THR A 972 -16.29 -36.33 -10.38
N TYR A 973 -15.27 -35.49 -10.13
CA TYR A 973 -14.62 -35.44 -8.82
C TYR A 973 -15.59 -35.02 -7.70
N GLN A 974 -16.40 -33.99 -7.91
CA GLN A 974 -17.38 -33.51 -6.92
C GLN A 974 -18.40 -34.60 -6.53
N ARG A 975 -19.07 -35.23 -7.51
CA ARG A 975 -20.07 -36.27 -7.24
C ARG A 975 -19.46 -37.57 -6.72
N LYS A 976 -18.22 -37.92 -7.08
CA LYS A 976 -17.49 -39.05 -6.48
C LYS A 976 -17.12 -38.80 -5.02
N THR A 977 -16.76 -37.57 -4.67
CA THR A 977 -16.27 -37.19 -3.32
C THR A 977 -17.42 -36.96 -2.35
N TYR A 978 -18.38 -36.11 -2.68
CA TYR A 978 -19.31 -35.54 -1.69
C TYR A 978 -20.72 -36.16 -1.68
N ALA A 979 -21.16 -36.82 -2.76
CA ALA A 979 -22.57 -37.23 -2.89
C ALA A 979 -23.05 -38.22 -1.80
N LYS A 980 -22.14 -39.07 -1.28
CA LYS A 980 -22.46 -39.99 -0.18
C LYS A 980 -22.68 -39.25 1.15
N ASP A 981 -21.84 -38.28 1.46
CA ASP A 981 -21.95 -37.50 2.70
C ASP A 981 -23.15 -36.54 2.65
N ILE A 982 -23.41 -35.90 1.51
CA ILE A 982 -24.63 -35.09 1.29
C ILE A 982 -25.89 -35.94 1.45
N LYS A 983 -25.96 -37.13 0.83
CA LYS A 983 -27.10 -38.05 1.01
C LYS A 983 -27.28 -38.48 2.48
N ARG A 984 -26.19 -38.68 3.23
CA ARG A 984 -26.24 -38.96 4.67
C ARG A 984 -26.75 -37.76 5.48
N ILE A 985 -26.36 -36.54 5.12
CA ILE A 985 -26.82 -35.31 5.80
C ILE A 985 -28.32 -35.10 5.54
N MET A 986 -28.77 -35.20 4.29
CA MET A 986 -30.18 -35.01 3.90
C MET A 986 -31.11 -36.12 4.41
N SER A 987 -30.58 -37.31 4.75
CA SER A 987 -31.38 -38.42 5.30
C SER A 987 -31.50 -38.42 6.82
N LYS A 988 -30.82 -37.50 7.54
CA LYS A 988 -31.09 -37.31 8.96
C LYS A 988 -32.45 -36.60 9.12
N PRO A 989 -33.38 -37.13 9.93
CA PRO A 989 -34.57 -36.36 10.27
C PRO A 989 -34.15 -35.08 11.00
N THR A 990 -34.68 -33.95 10.55
CA THR A 990 -34.56 -32.68 11.27
C THR A 990 -35.18 -32.84 12.65
N ALA A 991 -34.35 -32.70 13.69
CA ALA A 991 -34.85 -32.72 15.06
C ALA A 991 -35.71 -31.47 15.29
N THR A 992 -37.00 -31.69 15.50
CA THR A 992 -38.00 -30.65 15.74
C THR A 992 -38.00 -30.21 17.21
N SER A 993 -37.22 -29.17 17.52
CA SER A 993 -37.53 -28.13 18.52
C SER A 993 -36.46 -27.05 18.54
#